data_AF-A0A7W0R8K6-F1
#
_entry.id   AF-A0A7W0R8K6-F1
#
_cell.length_a   1.000
_cell.length_b   1.000
_cell.length_c   1.000
_cell.angle_alpha   90.00
_cell.angle_beta   90.00
_cell.angle_gamma   90.00
#
_symmetry.space_group_name_H-M   'P 1'
#
loop_
_entity.id
_entity.type
_entity.pdbx_description
1 polymer ?
#
loop_
_entity_poly.entity_id
_entity_poly.type
_entity_poly.pdbx_seq_one_letter_code
_entity_poly.pdbx_strand_id
1 'polypeptide(L)'
;MGCLDVHQATGVVYASGSSGSIAVGTPPAPGQAPTAANYTIRTAATDPAGVAHIFFVAKVADDGTPNGTLYALYSNRSDIYIKHSTDKGGSWSSPVQVNPPTGPFATSVNLFPWMETGSTPGSVGIVWYGTTNSVNNDNAQWKVFFAQSFNANSNTPIFQIGEVTEPEHFIHGSNISEMGLNPTGGSNRNLIDYFQVSFDPLGAAVIAYTDDHNDFDGHTFIARQISGPSIRGGNLPPVAEGTALGPPPPTPNVGTEVFPPAQPGPNGEQVTDFPLDVQSALITRVQTADSLDIESIKYETVGNAPDQRIKTTMKVTDLTAVPEGSYWRVSFAANAPHSVLNPTGEYSFGISDDGDQFYFEARTTDEGVQSFVYGTAVRNPDGSLSYTAVGDADAGAFNSAAKTITTEVSLTKLNTVLAAAGRPLIVTGSVIAGLRGRAATVDTNLPPPAGRQARRDLTRGGTQFVVGGSSIIPLSAVSRKVHGEAGAFDINLPLVGDPGIECRTGQPTGEYQVIVTFANSVSVPGGATLSAPKGGSVRDVSVAGSVVTVNLTGVANEQTVMLTLNGLTDGSNVGPATIPMGVLLGDVNATRSVDGNDVSAVQAKTRQPVGATTFKFDVNITGVIDGNDVSTVQGKTRTRLP
;
A
#
# COMPACT_ATOMS: atom_id res chain seq x y z
N MET A 1 8.01 -22.61 -19.06
CA MET A 1 9.42 -22.92 -18.73
C MET A 1 9.54 -22.96 -17.22
N GLY A 2 10.43 -23.77 -16.63
CA GLY A 2 10.67 -23.75 -15.17
C GLY A 2 11.75 -22.74 -14.80
N CYS A 3 12.55 -23.04 -13.78
CA CYS A 3 13.67 -22.21 -13.37
C CYS A 3 14.98 -22.66 -14.03
N LEU A 4 15.97 -21.77 -14.01
CA LEU A 4 17.36 -22.04 -14.34
C LEU A 4 18.21 -21.66 -13.13
N ASP A 5 19.17 -22.52 -12.79
CA ASP A 5 20.10 -22.25 -11.70
C ASP A 5 21.48 -22.86 -11.98
N VAL A 6 22.51 -22.31 -11.35
CA VAL A 6 23.91 -22.68 -11.61
C VAL A 6 24.65 -22.85 -10.30
N HIS A 7 25.28 -24.01 -10.14
CA HIS A 7 26.22 -24.21 -9.03
C HIS A 7 27.51 -23.46 -9.37
N GLN A 8 27.78 -22.36 -8.67
CA GLN A 8 28.79 -21.38 -9.08
C GLN A 8 30.20 -22.00 -9.07
N ALA A 9 30.48 -22.88 -8.10
CA ALA A 9 31.78 -23.50 -7.96
C ALA A 9 32.14 -24.48 -9.10
N THR A 10 31.16 -25.15 -9.70
CA THR A 10 31.41 -26.15 -10.77
C THR A 10 30.94 -25.71 -12.15
N GLY A 11 30.12 -24.66 -12.23
CA GLY A 11 29.47 -24.21 -13.47
C GLY A 11 28.39 -25.16 -13.99
N VAL A 12 27.98 -26.18 -13.20
CA VAL A 12 26.90 -27.08 -13.60
C VAL A 12 25.59 -26.31 -13.64
N VAL A 13 24.90 -26.39 -14.78
CA VAL A 13 23.64 -25.68 -15.05
C VAL A 13 22.48 -26.65 -14.87
N TYR A 14 21.47 -26.25 -14.12
CA TYR A 14 20.23 -26.98 -13.92
C TYR A 14 19.09 -26.17 -14.54
N ALA A 15 18.30 -26.80 -15.41
CA ALA A 15 17.10 -26.20 -15.97
C ALA A 15 15.91 -27.13 -15.77
N SER A 16 14.83 -26.62 -15.19
CA SER A 16 13.60 -27.39 -15.00
C SER A 16 12.52 -27.03 -16.01
N GLY A 17 11.64 -27.99 -16.27
CA GLY A 17 10.38 -27.80 -17.00
C GLY A 17 9.19 -28.28 -16.18
N SER A 18 7.98 -28.22 -16.73
CA SER A 18 6.74 -28.60 -16.05
C SER A 18 6.50 -30.12 -15.94
N SER A 19 7.44 -30.96 -16.39
CA SER A 19 7.25 -32.42 -16.43
C SER A 19 7.80 -33.16 -15.20
N GLY A 20 8.35 -32.45 -14.22
CA GLY A 20 9.10 -33.07 -13.11
C GLY A 20 10.50 -33.54 -13.48
N SER A 21 10.96 -33.22 -14.70
CA SER A 21 12.32 -33.50 -15.16
C SER A 21 13.21 -32.26 -15.08
N ILE A 22 14.50 -32.50 -14.84
CA ILE A 22 15.55 -31.49 -14.79
C ILE A 22 16.60 -31.84 -15.84
N ALA A 23 16.99 -30.85 -16.64
CA ALA A 23 18.14 -30.92 -17.54
C ALA A 23 19.39 -30.49 -16.76
N VAL A 24 20.42 -31.34 -16.76
CA VAL A 24 21.68 -31.14 -16.04
C VAL A 24 22.81 -30.98 -17.05
N GLY A 25 23.28 -29.75 -17.23
CA GLY A 25 24.37 -29.39 -18.12
C GLY A 25 25.69 -29.37 -17.36
N THR A 26 26.59 -30.32 -17.63
CA THR A 26 27.92 -30.36 -17.01
C THR A 26 28.96 -29.72 -17.93
N PRO A 27 29.65 -28.64 -17.51
CA PRO A 27 30.71 -28.04 -18.32
C PRO A 27 31.77 -29.05 -18.75
N PRO A 28 32.26 -28.99 -20.00
CA PRO A 28 33.36 -29.85 -20.45
C PRO A 28 34.69 -29.51 -19.75
N ALA A 29 34.84 -28.27 -19.26
CA ALA A 29 35.98 -27.79 -18.49
C ALA A 29 35.56 -26.59 -17.62
N PRO A 30 36.31 -26.26 -16.53
CA PRO A 30 36.07 -25.07 -15.73
C PRO A 30 36.05 -23.79 -16.58
N GLY A 31 35.07 -22.91 -16.35
CA GLY A 31 34.92 -21.64 -17.08
C GLY A 31 34.30 -21.74 -18.47
N GLN A 32 33.87 -22.93 -18.91
CA GLN A 32 33.12 -23.11 -20.17
C GLN A 32 31.62 -23.33 -19.91
N ALA A 33 30.78 -22.85 -20.82
CA ALA A 33 29.36 -23.14 -20.80
C ALA A 33 29.08 -24.58 -21.28
N PRO A 34 28.11 -25.31 -20.70
CA PRO A 34 27.64 -26.58 -21.25
C PRO A 34 27.05 -26.37 -22.66
N THR A 35 27.40 -27.25 -23.59
CA THR A 35 26.74 -27.33 -24.91
C THR A 35 25.60 -28.35 -24.88
N ALA A 36 24.79 -28.43 -25.94
CA ALA A 36 23.66 -29.37 -26.01
C ALA A 36 24.06 -30.84 -25.74
N ALA A 37 25.28 -31.26 -26.15
CA ALA A 37 25.79 -32.60 -25.89
C ALA A 37 26.14 -32.88 -24.41
N ASN A 38 26.21 -31.84 -23.59
CA ASN A 38 26.55 -31.91 -22.17
C ASN A 38 25.33 -32.00 -21.24
N TYR A 39 24.11 -31.91 -21.77
CA TYR A 39 22.89 -31.99 -20.99
C TYR A 39 22.39 -33.42 -20.86
N THR A 40 22.15 -33.84 -19.62
CA THR A 40 21.43 -35.08 -19.30
C THR A 40 20.07 -34.73 -18.71
N ILE A 41 18.99 -35.31 -19.26
CA ILE A 41 17.66 -35.16 -18.69
C ILE A 41 17.45 -36.22 -17.61
N ARG A 42 17.00 -35.80 -16.43
CA ARG A 42 16.75 -36.68 -15.29
C ARG A 42 15.36 -36.41 -14.72
N THR A 43 14.61 -37.46 -14.40
CA THR A 43 13.33 -37.32 -13.71
C THR A 43 13.59 -37.09 -12.22
N ALA A 44 13.16 -35.94 -11.70
CA ALA A 44 13.33 -35.56 -10.31
C ALA A 44 12.13 -35.95 -9.45
N ALA A 45 10.90 -35.76 -9.97
CA ALA A 45 9.68 -36.15 -9.29
C ALA A 45 8.57 -36.56 -10.26
N THR A 46 7.64 -37.36 -9.75
CA THR A 46 6.39 -37.74 -10.39
C THR A 46 5.33 -37.84 -9.30
N ASP A 47 4.12 -37.39 -9.58
CA ASP A 47 2.97 -37.49 -8.68
C ASP A 47 1.72 -37.73 -9.54
N PRO A 48 0.79 -38.63 -9.14
CA PRO A 48 -0.45 -38.88 -9.89
C PRO A 48 -1.32 -37.63 -10.12
N ALA A 49 -1.28 -36.66 -9.20
CA ALA A 49 -2.00 -35.39 -9.33
C ALA A 49 -1.26 -34.38 -10.23
N GLY A 50 0.00 -34.65 -10.58
CA GLY A 50 0.88 -33.73 -11.29
C GLY A 50 1.90 -33.07 -10.36
N VAL A 51 2.94 -32.49 -10.95
CA VAL A 51 4.06 -31.85 -10.22
C VAL A 51 4.30 -30.40 -10.64
N ALA A 52 3.44 -29.85 -11.49
CA ALA A 52 3.62 -28.52 -12.04
C ALA A 52 2.31 -27.75 -12.02
N HIS A 53 1.74 -27.65 -10.81
CA HIS A 53 0.66 -26.71 -10.53
C HIS A 53 1.25 -25.30 -10.50
N ILE A 54 1.40 -24.75 -11.71
CA ILE A 54 2.13 -23.56 -12.15
C ILE A 54 3.63 -23.80 -12.43
N PHE A 55 4.49 -24.01 -11.42
CA PHE A 55 5.92 -24.25 -11.63
C PHE A 55 6.46 -25.50 -10.92
N PHE A 56 7.49 -26.08 -11.53
CA PHE A 56 8.37 -27.09 -10.92
C PHE A 56 9.76 -26.45 -10.77
N VAL A 57 10.22 -26.27 -9.54
CA VAL A 57 11.39 -25.46 -9.21
C VAL A 57 12.56 -26.36 -8.84
N ALA A 58 13.73 -26.08 -9.41
CA ALA A 58 15.01 -26.71 -9.13
C ALA A 58 16.05 -25.65 -8.78
N LYS A 59 16.68 -25.78 -7.60
CA LYS A 59 17.71 -24.85 -7.11
C LYS A 59 18.90 -25.64 -6.58
N VAL A 60 20.11 -25.19 -6.86
CA VAL A 60 21.33 -25.82 -6.37
C VAL A 60 22.04 -24.89 -5.40
N ALA A 61 22.35 -25.41 -4.22
CA ALA A 61 22.98 -24.61 -3.17
C ALA A 61 24.49 -24.47 -3.38
N ASP A 62 25.02 -23.26 -3.19
CA ASP A 62 26.45 -23.02 -2.97
C ASP A 62 26.80 -23.26 -1.48
N ASP A 63 26.56 -24.49 -1.02
CA ASP A 63 26.62 -24.89 0.40
C ASP A 63 27.98 -25.46 0.83
N GLY A 64 28.99 -25.34 -0.03
CA GLY A 64 30.34 -25.87 0.20
C GLY A 64 30.48 -27.38 -0.04
N THR A 65 29.43 -28.08 -0.44
CA THR A 65 29.55 -29.48 -0.90
C THR A 65 30.15 -29.54 -2.30
N PRO A 66 30.82 -30.64 -2.69
CA PRO A 66 31.54 -30.70 -3.98
C PRO A 66 30.66 -30.49 -5.23
N ASN A 67 29.37 -30.78 -5.14
CA ASN A 67 28.42 -30.68 -6.26
C ASN A 67 27.31 -29.64 -6.05
N GLY A 68 27.26 -29.02 -4.86
CA GLY A 68 26.06 -28.38 -4.35
C GLY A 68 24.96 -29.39 -4.04
N THR A 69 24.11 -29.11 -3.05
CA THR A 69 22.87 -29.86 -2.88
C THR A 69 21.83 -29.33 -3.86
N LEU A 70 21.36 -30.18 -4.78
CA LEU A 70 20.27 -29.86 -5.70
C LEU A 70 18.93 -30.18 -5.05
N TYR A 71 18.04 -29.19 -4.98
CA TYR A 71 16.67 -29.33 -4.51
C TYR A 71 15.70 -29.30 -5.68
N ALA A 72 14.63 -30.10 -5.59
CA ALA A 72 13.46 -30.01 -6.43
C ALA A 72 12.22 -29.75 -5.57
N LEU A 73 11.46 -28.72 -5.91
CA LEU A 73 10.27 -28.25 -5.21
C LEU A 73 9.10 -28.23 -6.18
N TYR A 74 7.97 -28.77 -5.74
CA TYR A 74 6.79 -28.87 -6.57
C TYR A 74 5.51 -28.83 -5.76
N SER A 75 4.42 -28.45 -6.43
CA SER A 75 3.07 -28.61 -5.93
C SER A 75 2.42 -29.80 -6.64
N ASN A 76 1.59 -30.55 -5.92
CA ASN A 76 0.64 -31.51 -6.49
C ASN A 76 -0.83 -31.03 -6.39
N ARG A 77 -1.01 -29.71 -6.33
CA ARG A 77 -2.25 -28.95 -6.06
C ARG A 77 -2.62 -28.88 -4.59
N SER A 78 -2.63 -30.03 -3.92
CA SER A 78 -2.96 -30.11 -2.50
C SER A 78 -1.79 -29.61 -1.67
N ASP A 79 -0.59 -30.10 -1.97
CA ASP A 79 0.57 -29.97 -1.10
C ASP A 79 1.82 -29.56 -1.86
N ILE A 80 2.73 -28.93 -1.12
CA ILE A 80 4.07 -28.56 -1.56
C ILE A 80 5.05 -29.63 -1.09
N TYR A 81 5.86 -30.15 -1.99
CA TYR A 81 6.87 -31.18 -1.71
C TYR A 81 8.26 -30.71 -2.09
N ILE A 82 9.24 -31.11 -1.29
CA ILE A 82 10.67 -30.96 -1.59
C ILE A 82 11.38 -32.31 -1.66
N LYS A 83 12.34 -32.40 -2.57
CA LYS A 83 13.30 -33.50 -2.72
C LYS A 83 14.70 -32.92 -2.85
N HIS A 84 15.72 -33.70 -2.51
CA HIS A 84 17.11 -33.31 -2.72
C HIS A 84 17.92 -34.40 -3.44
N SER A 85 19.04 -33.99 -4.03
CA SER A 85 20.04 -34.82 -4.70
C SER A 85 21.44 -34.26 -4.43
N THR A 86 22.41 -35.14 -4.18
CA THR A 86 23.82 -34.79 -3.94
C THR A 86 24.74 -35.24 -5.08
N ASP A 87 24.18 -35.85 -6.13
CA ASP A 87 24.89 -36.48 -7.25
C ASP A 87 24.43 -35.92 -8.61
N LYS A 88 24.09 -34.62 -8.65
CA LYS A 88 23.66 -33.89 -9.85
C LYS A 88 22.39 -34.50 -10.48
N GLY A 89 21.43 -34.87 -9.63
CA GLY A 89 20.14 -35.43 -10.00
C GLY A 89 20.16 -36.91 -10.38
N GLY A 90 21.28 -37.61 -10.19
CA GLY A 90 21.44 -39.04 -10.48
C GLY A 90 20.52 -39.92 -9.62
N SER A 91 20.39 -39.56 -8.34
CA SER A 91 19.47 -40.12 -7.38
C SER A 91 18.79 -39.00 -6.58
N TRP A 92 17.61 -39.29 -6.05
CA TRP A 92 16.77 -38.34 -5.33
C TRP A 92 16.26 -38.94 -4.02
N SER A 93 16.13 -38.11 -2.99
CA SER A 93 15.46 -38.46 -1.74
C SER A 93 13.99 -38.85 -1.96
N SER A 94 13.33 -39.40 -0.95
CA SER A 94 11.86 -39.43 -0.91
C SER A 94 11.30 -38.00 -0.88
N PRO A 95 10.10 -37.76 -1.45
CA PRO A 95 9.42 -36.48 -1.30
C PRO A 95 9.02 -36.24 0.15
N VAL A 96 9.21 -35.01 0.61
CA VAL A 96 8.77 -34.56 1.94
C VAL A 96 7.83 -33.38 1.76
N GLN A 97 6.68 -33.46 2.43
CA GLN A 97 5.68 -32.39 2.46
C GLN A 97 6.21 -31.18 3.26
N VAL A 98 6.04 -29.98 2.70
CA VAL A 98 6.52 -28.72 3.28
C VAL A 98 5.41 -28.02 4.06
N ASN A 99 4.23 -27.85 3.45
CA ASN A 99 3.06 -27.26 4.11
C ASN A 99 2.54 -28.21 5.20
N PRO A 100 2.01 -27.70 6.32
CA PRO A 100 1.58 -28.55 7.41
C PRO A 100 0.19 -29.15 7.10
N PRO A 101 -0.04 -30.45 7.34
CA PRO A 101 -1.34 -31.08 7.08
C PRO A 101 -2.42 -30.67 8.09
N THR A 102 -2.03 -30.12 9.24
CA THR A 102 -2.93 -29.66 10.31
C THR A 102 -2.34 -28.43 11.02
N GLY A 103 -3.19 -27.73 11.79
CA GLY A 103 -2.78 -26.57 12.57
C GLY A 103 -3.10 -25.23 11.88
N PRO A 104 -2.59 -24.12 12.43
CA PRO A 104 -3.02 -22.77 12.03
C PRO A 104 -2.60 -22.36 10.61
N PHE A 105 -1.59 -23.00 10.04
CA PHE A 105 -1.10 -22.74 8.68
C PHE A 105 -1.49 -23.84 7.68
N ALA A 106 -2.44 -24.71 8.05
CA ALA A 106 -2.92 -25.75 7.15
C ALA A 106 -3.88 -25.17 6.11
N THR A 107 -3.64 -25.50 4.86
CA THR A 107 -4.39 -25.07 3.68
C THR A 107 -4.79 -26.28 2.85
N SER A 108 -5.83 -26.14 2.04
CA SER A 108 -6.39 -27.24 1.24
C SER A 108 -5.85 -27.27 -0.19
N VAL A 109 -5.49 -26.10 -0.73
CA VAL A 109 -4.89 -25.96 -2.06
C VAL A 109 -3.68 -25.05 -1.95
N ASN A 110 -2.56 -25.49 -2.55
CA ASN A 110 -1.26 -24.84 -2.49
C ASN A 110 -0.63 -24.81 -3.87
N LEU A 111 -0.47 -23.62 -4.45
CA LEU A 111 -0.02 -23.41 -5.83
C LEU A 111 1.23 -22.54 -5.89
N PHE A 112 1.87 -22.53 -7.07
CA PHE A 112 3.01 -21.66 -7.39
C PHE A 112 4.11 -21.67 -6.31
N PRO A 113 4.73 -22.82 -6.03
CA PRO A 113 5.85 -22.84 -5.12
C PRO A 113 7.09 -22.20 -5.75
N TRP A 114 7.88 -21.50 -4.93
CA TRP A 114 9.23 -21.03 -5.25
C TRP A 114 10.18 -21.26 -4.08
N MET A 115 11.49 -21.35 -4.35
CA MET A 115 12.50 -21.46 -3.29
C MET A 115 13.81 -20.76 -3.64
N GLU A 116 14.58 -20.50 -2.60
CA GLU A 116 15.99 -20.11 -2.67
C GLU A 116 16.80 -20.87 -1.62
N THR A 117 18.10 -21.04 -1.89
CA THR A 117 19.00 -21.82 -1.03
C THR A 117 19.89 -20.93 -0.16
N GLY A 118 20.25 -21.45 1.01
CA GLY A 118 21.24 -20.83 1.89
C GLY A 118 22.65 -21.36 1.64
N SER A 119 23.64 -20.70 2.23
CA SER A 119 25.05 -21.09 2.14
C SER A 119 25.46 -22.26 3.05
N THR A 120 24.52 -22.86 3.77
CA THR A 120 24.76 -23.98 4.68
C THR A 120 23.96 -25.19 4.19
N PRO A 121 24.53 -26.41 4.16
CA PRO A 121 23.82 -27.58 3.67
C PRO A 121 22.49 -27.78 4.40
N GLY A 122 21.40 -28.01 3.66
CA GLY A 122 20.07 -28.15 4.24
C GLY A 122 19.32 -26.84 4.46
N SER A 123 19.93 -25.68 4.23
CA SER A 123 19.28 -24.39 4.43
C SER A 123 18.51 -23.95 3.19
N VAL A 124 17.19 -23.80 3.30
CA VAL A 124 16.30 -23.37 2.21
C VAL A 124 15.21 -22.44 2.73
N GLY A 125 14.76 -21.50 1.90
CA GLY A 125 13.53 -20.74 2.07
C GLY A 125 12.57 -21.06 0.94
N ILE A 126 11.31 -21.29 1.27
CA ILE A 126 10.27 -21.77 0.37
C ILE A 126 9.06 -20.85 0.51
N VAL A 127 8.45 -20.45 -0.59
CA VAL A 127 7.22 -19.67 -0.62
C VAL A 127 6.18 -20.32 -1.53
N TRP A 128 4.89 -20.14 -1.23
CA TRP A 128 3.78 -20.59 -2.06
C TRP A 128 2.51 -19.77 -1.81
N TYR A 129 1.55 -19.85 -2.73
CA TYR A 129 0.19 -19.35 -2.52
C TYR A 129 -0.67 -20.46 -1.94
N GLY A 130 -1.38 -20.17 -0.85
CA GLY A 130 -2.24 -21.13 -0.16
C GLY A 130 -3.65 -20.60 0.07
N THR A 131 -4.64 -21.48 -0.01
CA THR A 131 -6.03 -21.19 0.34
C THR A 131 -6.63 -22.31 1.19
N THR A 132 -7.51 -21.94 2.12
CA THR A 132 -8.31 -22.91 2.89
C THR A 132 -9.45 -23.51 2.08
N ASN A 133 -9.84 -22.87 0.96
CA ASN A 133 -10.84 -23.42 0.05
C ASN A 133 -10.38 -24.77 -0.50
N SER A 134 -11.29 -25.75 -0.50
CA SER A 134 -10.98 -27.12 -0.94
C SER A 134 -10.70 -27.25 -2.45
N VAL A 135 -10.94 -26.19 -3.22
CA VAL A 135 -10.77 -26.16 -4.66
C VAL A 135 -10.30 -24.77 -5.11
N ASN A 136 -9.52 -24.75 -6.19
CA ASN A 136 -9.15 -23.54 -6.93
C ASN A 136 -10.34 -23.07 -7.80
N ASN A 137 -11.16 -22.14 -7.28
CA ASN A 137 -12.34 -21.61 -7.95
C ASN A 137 -12.60 -20.14 -7.57
N ASP A 138 -13.67 -19.55 -8.11
CA ASP A 138 -13.98 -18.12 -7.93
C ASP A 138 -14.33 -17.71 -6.48
N ASN A 139 -14.45 -18.67 -5.55
CA ASN A 139 -14.69 -18.39 -4.13
C ASN A 139 -13.40 -18.53 -3.29
N ALA A 140 -12.27 -18.86 -3.91
CA ALA A 140 -11.01 -19.04 -3.22
C ALA A 140 -10.40 -17.70 -2.80
N GLN A 141 -9.90 -17.64 -1.57
CA GLN A 141 -9.16 -16.49 -1.05
C GLN A 141 -7.74 -16.93 -0.72
N TRP A 142 -6.74 -16.18 -1.19
CA TRP A 142 -5.34 -16.62 -1.19
C TRP A 142 -4.47 -15.80 -0.26
N LYS A 143 -3.50 -16.49 0.35
CA LYS A 143 -2.44 -15.92 1.16
C LYS A 143 -1.08 -16.38 0.67
N VAL A 144 -0.05 -15.64 1.09
CA VAL A 144 1.35 -15.98 0.84
C VAL A 144 1.92 -16.65 2.08
N PHE A 145 2.56 -17.79 1.90
CA PHE A 145 3.20 -18.54 2.97
C PHE A 145 4.71 -18.60 2.76
N PHE A 146 5.46 -18.64 3.87
CA PHE A 146 6.89 -18.85 3.88
C PHE A 146 7.24 -20.02 4.81
N ALA A 147 8.12 -20.90 4.34
CA ALA A 147 8.74 -21.95 5.13
C ALA A 147 10.26 -21.84 5.07
N GLN A 148 10.92 -22.03 6.20
CA GLN A 148 12.37 -22.12 6.29
C GLN A 148 12.79 -23.45 6.90
N SER A 149 13.83 -24.07 6.34
CA SER A 149 14.47 -25.25 6.93
C SER A 149 15.97 -25.05 6.98
N PHE A 150 16.62 -25.68 7.96
CA PHE A 150 18.08 -25.75 8.12
C PHE A 150 18.61 -27.18 7.97
N ASN A 151 17.73 -28.12 7.62
CA ASN A 151 18.06 -29.54 7.44
C ASN A 151 17.22 -30.17 6.32
N ALA A 152 16.89 -29.41 5.26
CA ALA A 152 16.09 -29.86 4.12
C ALA A 152 16.70 -31.04 3.35
N ASN A 153 17.99 -31.30 3.52
CA ASN A 153 18.70 -32.47 2.97
C ASN A 153 18.64 -33.72 3.90
N SER A 154 17.89 -33.67 4.99
CA SER A 154 17.64 -34.82 5.87
C SER A 154 16.49 -35.69 5.33
N ASN A 155 16.39 -36.93 5.82
CA ASN A 155 15.20 -37.77 5.62
C ASN A 155 13.98 -37.29 6.43
N THR A 156 14.21 -36.48 7.48
CA THR A 156 13.18 -35.90 8.34
C THR A 156 13.47 -34.41 8.53
N PRO A 157 13.30 -33.58 7.49
CA PRO A 157 13.51 -32.15 7.58
C PRO A 157 12.47 -31.52 8.51
N ILE A 158 12.83 -30.38 9.11
CA ILE A 158 11.95 -29.57 9.94
C ILE A 158 11.74 -28.24 9.21
N PHE A 159 10.48 -27.82 9.11
CA PHE A 159 10.09 -26.54 8.53
C PHE A 159 9.51 -25.63 9.61
N GLN A 160 10.00 -24.40 9.65
CA GLN A 160 9.38 -23.30 10.36
C GLN A 160 8.52 -22.53 9.36
N ILE A 161 7.23 -22.35 9.66
CA ILE A 161 6.23 -21.86 8.70
C ILE A 161 5.52 -20.65 9.28
N GLY A 162 5.22 -19.68 8.44
CA GLY A 162 4.36 -18.54 8.76
C GLY A 162 3.66 -17.97 7.53
N GLU A 163 2.60 -17.20 7.77
CA GLU A 163 2.01 -16.32 6.76
C GLU A 163 2.94 -15.12 6.55
N VAL A 164 3.13 -14.73 5.30
CA VAL A 164 3.87 -13.52 4.91
C VAL A 164 2.95 -12.30 5.00
N THR A 165 1.67 -12.49 4.71
CA THR A 165 0.64 -11.46 4.78
C THR A 165 0.08 -11.35 6.19
N GLU A 166 -0.51 -10.20 6.51
CA GLU A 166 -1.21 -9.99 7.78
C GLU A 166 -2.40 -10.95 7.93
N PRO A 167 -2.86 -11.25 9.17
CA PRO A 167 -3.92 -12.23 9.39
C PRO A 167 -5.22 -11.94 8.63
N GLU A 168 -5.57 -10.66 8.46
CA GLU A 168 -6.75 -10.20 7.72
C GLU A 168 -6.50 -9.98 6.23
N HIS A 169 -5.25 -10.07 5.77
CA HIS A 169 -4.86 -9.71 4.41
C HIS A 169 -4.85 -10.94 3.49
N PHE A 170 -5.87 -11.00 2.63
CA PHE A 170 -5.91 -11.90 1.49
C PHE A 170 -5.51 -11.12 0.24
N ILE A 171 -4.58 -11.69 -0.53
CA ILE A 171 -3.95 -11.03 -1.68
C ILE A 171 -4.74 -11.20 -2.99
N HIS A 172 -5.75 -12.06 -2.96
CA HIS A 172 -6.58 -12.39 -4.13
C HIS A 172 -7.86 -13.07 -3.71
N GLY A 173 -8.96 -12.66 -4.33
CA GLY A 173 -10.21 -13.41 -4.42
C GLY A 173 -10.37 -13.96 -5.83
N SER A 174 -10.80 -15.23 -5.95
CA SER A 174 -11.05 -15.99 -7.18
C SER A 174 -10.02 -17.09 -7.48
N ASN A 175 -10.20 -17.78 -8.61
CA ASN A 175 -9.33 -18.86 -9.07
C ASN A 175 -7.97 -18.32 -9.53
N ILE A 176 -6.92 -19.16 -9.50
CA ILE A 176 -5.63 -18.89 -10.14
C ILE A 176 -5.45 -19.82 -11.34
N SER A 177 -5.10 -19.29 -12.50
CA SER A 177 -4.83 -20.13 -13.67
C SER A 177 -3.59 -21.00 -13.52
N GLU A 178 -3.75 -22.29 -13.81
CA GLU A 178 -2.67 -23.28 -13.90
C GLU A 178 -2.27 -23.54 -15.38
N MET A 179 -2.90 -22.85 -16.34
CA MET A 179 -2.78 -23.11 -17.79
C MET A 179 -1.69 -22.28 -18.49
N GLY A 180 -0.92 -21.48 -17.75
CA GLY A 180 0.16 -20.65 -18.28
C GLY A 180 -0.32 -19.56 -19.24
N LEU A 181 0.45 -19.28 -20.30
CA LEU A 181 0.16 -18.25 -21.30
C LEU A 181 -0.89 -18.68 -22.35
N ASN A 182 -1.68 -19.73 -22.10
CA ASN A 182 -2.65 -20.20 -23.07
C ASN A 182 -3.85 -19.23 -23.17
N PRO A 183 -4.06 -18.54 -24.31
CA PRO A 183 -5.07 -17.49 -24.43
C PRO A 183 -6.51 -18.01 -24.55
N THR A 184 -6.74 -19.31 -24.69
CA THR A 184 -8.08 -19.88 -24.98
C THR A 184 -8.80 -20.49 -23.78
N GLY A 185 -8.16 -20.57 -22.61
CA GLY A 185 -8.81 -21.06 -21.39
C GLY A 185 -8.92 -19.91 -20.40
N GLY A 186 -10.13 -19.50 -20.03
CA GLY A 186 -10.40 -18.38 -19.10
C GLY A 186 -9.50 -18.42 -17.87
N SER A 187 -8.38 -17.73 -17.95
CA SER A 187 -7.24 -17.89 -17.06
C SER A 187 -7.11 -16.63 -16.24
N ASN A 188 -7.57 -16.66 -14.99
CA ASN A 188 -7.24 -15.61 -14.05
C ASN A 188 -5.74 -15.63 -13.78
N ARG A 189 -5.05 -14.64 -14.38
CA ARG A 189 -3.59 -14.53 -14.37
C ARG A 189 -3.09 -13.45 -13.42
N ASN A 190 -3.98 -12.83 -12.64
CA ASN A 190 -3.62 -11.65 -11.86
C ASN A 190 -2.47 -11.92 -10.89
N LEU A 191 -2.39 -13.11 -10.29
CA LEU A 191 -1.33 -13.46 -9.34
C LEU A 191 -0.09 -14.13 -9.93
N ILE A 192 -0.12 -14.57 -11.19
CA ILE A 192 0.90 -15.52 -11.69
C ILE A 192 2.17 -14.87 -12.24
N ASP A 193 2.24 -13.54 -12.24
CA ASP A 193 3.45 -12.81 -12.58
C ASP A 193 4.20 -12.49 -11.27
N TYR A 194 5.54 -12.60 -11.25
CA TYR A 194 6.42 -12.12 -10.16
C TYR A 194 6.30 -12.71 -8.73
N PHE A 195 6.37 -14.04 -8.57
CA PHE A 195 6.50 -14.66 -7.24
C PHE A 195 7.86 -15.33 -7.00
N GLN A 196 8.67 -14.76 -6.11
CA GLN A 196 10.03 -15.21 -5.81
C GLN A 196 10.42 -14.93 -4.36
N VAL A 197 11.40 -15.68 -3.87
CA VAL A 197 12.09 -15.39 -2.60
C VAL A 197 13.60 -15.30 -2.85
N SER A 198 14.26 -14.41 -2.11
CA SER A 198 15.71 -14.33 -2.01
C SER A 198 16.12 -14.02 -0.57
N PHE A 199 17.42 -13.90 -0.31
CA PHE A 199 17.95 -13.55 1.00
C PHE A 199 18.85 -12.32 0.90
N ASP A 200 18.63 -11.37 1.79
CA ASP A 200 19.47 -10.18 1.87
C ASP A 200 20.85 -10.48 2.50
N PRO A 201 21.78 -9.50 2.56
CA PRO A 201 23.10 -9.71 3.16
C PRO A 201 23.11 -10.12 4.64
N LEU A 202 22.01 -9.93 5.38
CA LEU A 202 21.85 -10.39 6.77
C LEU A 202 21.23 -11.79 6.84
N GLY A 203 20.79 -12.33 5.71
CA GLY A 203 20.13 -13.62 5.58
C GLY A 203 18.64 -13.59 5.90
N ALA A 204 18.00 -12.41 5.85
CA ALA A 204 16.56 -12.27 5.96
C ALA A 204 15.90 -12.65 4.63
N ALA A 205 14.80 -13.40 4.69
CA ALA A 205 13.99 -13.64 3.50
C ALA A 205 13.43 -12.32 2.95
N VAL A 206 13.54 -12.13 1.64
CA VAL A 206 12.90 -11.05 0.88
C VAL A 206 12.02 -11.72 -0.16
N ILE A 207 10.71 -11.50 -0.05
CA ILE A 207 9.69 -12.20 -0.81
C ILE A 207 8.99 -11.17 -1.67
N ALA A 208 9.14 -11.29 -2.99
CA ALA A 208 8.36 -10.54 -3.95
C ALA A 208 7.19 -11.41 -4.39
N TYR A 209 5.97 -10.90 -4.30
CA TYR A 209 4.75 -11.61 -4.70
C TYR A 209 3.79 -10.63 -5.36
N THR A 210 2.78 -11.16 -6.02
CA THR A 210 1.74 -10.33 -6.63
C THR A 210 0.49 -10.34 -5.77
N ASP A 211 -0.21 -9.22 -5.78
CA ASP A 211 -1.40 -8.96 -4.99
C ASP A 211 -2.32 -8.04 -5.79
N ASP A 212 -3.59 -8.42 -5.93
CA ASP A 212 -4.60 -7.69 -6.68
C ASP A 212 -5.85 -7.37 -5.85
N HIS A 213 -5.84 -7.61 -4.53
CA HIS A 213 -7.06 -7.58 -3.70
C HIS A 213 -7.81 -6.24 -3.78
N ASN A 214 -7.05 -5.16 -3.97
CA ASN A 214 -7.52 -3.78 -4.03
C ASN A 214 -7.27 -3.12 -5.39
N ASP A 215 -6.73 -3.84 -6.38
CA ASP A 215 -6.25 -3.29 -7.66
C ASP A 215 -7.07 -3.79 -8.88
N PHE A 216 -6.82 -3.23 -10.06
CA PHE A 216 -7.45 -3.70 -11.30
C PHE A 216 -6.81 -5.01 -11.79
N ASP A 217 -5.48 -5.03 -11.74
CA ASP A 217 -4.56 -6.12 -12.03
C ASP A 217 -3.63 -6.37 -10.83
N GLY A 218 -2.86 -7.46 -10.86
CA GLY A 218 -1.92 -7.76 -9.79
C GLY A 218 -0.68 -6.87 -9.86
N HIS A 219 -0.34 -6.24 -8.73
CA HIS A 219 0.90 -5.48 -8.57
C HIS A 219 1.91 -6.22 -7.69
N THR A 220 3.18 -5.91 -7.86
CA THR A 220 4.24 -6.49 -7.04
C THR A 220 4.29 -5.85 -5.65
N PHE A 221 4.27 -6.71 -4.64
CA PHE A 221 4.52 -6.40 -3.24
C PHE A 221 5.81 -7.08 -2.80
N ILE A 222 6.48 -6.49 -1.80
CA ILE A 222 7.71 -7.02 -1.24
C ILE A 222 7.56 -7.08 0.28
N ALA A 223 7.78 -8.27 0.84
CA ALA A 223 7.90 -8.48 2.27
C ALA A 223 9.33 -8.85 2.63
N ARG A 224 9.83 -8.35 3.77
CA ARG A 224 11.13 -8.72 4.32
C ARG A 224 10.96 -9.32 5.71
N GLN A 225 11.62 -10.44 5.97
CA GLN A 225 11.71 -11.01 7.31
C GLN A 225 12.43 -10.04 8.26
N ILE A 226 11.74 -9.63 9.33
CA ILE A 226 12.27 -8.63 10.28
C ILE A 226 12.84 -9.23 11.57
N SER A 227 12.58 -10.51 11.85
CA SER A 227 13.06 -11.19 13.05
C SER A 227 13.10 -12.71 12.86
N GLY A 228 13.58 -13.43 13.87
CA GLY A 228 13.71 -14.88 13.84
C GLY A 228 15.01 -15.35 13.17
N PRO A 229 15.08 -16.63 12.76
CA PRO A 229 16.31 -17.22 12.25
C PRO A 229 16.78 -16.60 10.92
N SER A 230 18.09 -16.35 10.82
CA SER A 230 18.74 -15.98 9.57
C SER A 230 19.07 -17.24 8.77
N ILE A 231 18.91 -17.21 7.44
CA ILE A 231 19.34 -18.34 6.58
C ILE A 231 20.84 -18.64 6.71
N ARG A 232 21.64 -17.68 7.19
CA ARG A 232 23.08 -17.81 7.44
C ARG A 232 23.41 -18.49 8.77
N GLY A 233 22.40 -18.87 9.55
CA GLY A 233 22.53 -19.38 10.91
C GLY A 233 22.41 -18.28 11.96
N GLY A 234 22.01 -18.66 13.17
CA GLY A 234 21.67 -17.72 14.24
C GLY A 234 20.37 -16.96 13.98
N ASN A 235 20.18 -15.82 14.66
CA ASN A 235 19.00 -14.98 14.51
C ASN A 235 19.35 -13.68 13.77
N LEU A 236 18.36 -13.13 13.07
CA LEU A 236 18.45 -11.79 12.51
C LEU A 236 18.70 -10.76 13.63
N PRO A 237 19.57 -9.77 13.39
CA PRO A 237 19.71 -8.66 14.31
C PRO A 237 18.38 -7.88 14.38
N PRO A 238 18.13 -7.16 15.49
CA PRO A 238 17.01 -6.23 15.54
C PRO A 238 17.03 -5.29 14.34
N VAL A 239 15.85 -4.99 13.79
CA VAL A 239 15.73 -4.00 12.72
C VAL A 239 16.25 -2.68 13.25
N ALA A 240 17.34 -2.19 12.64
CA ALA A 240 17.75 -0.82 12.79
C ALA A 240 17.02 -0.04 11.69
N GLU A 241 15.99 0.72 12.06
CA GLU A 241 15.41 1.71 11.15
C GLU A 241 16.54 2.61 10.65
N GLY A 242 16.82 2.54 9.36
CA GLY A 242 17.85 3.36 8.74
C GLY A 242 17.39 4.82 8.63
N THR A 243 18.32 5.74 8.40
CA THR A 243 17.96 6.91 7.59
C THR A 243 17.36 6.38 6.30
N ALA A 244 16.18 6.84 5.89
CA ALA A 244 15.48 6.42 4.69
C ALA A 244 16.47 5.99 3.59
N LEU A 245 16.33 4.76 3.07
CA LEU A 245 17.10 4.35 1.90
C LEU A 245 17.03 5.51 0.91
N GLY A 246 18.19 6.00 0.47
CA GLY A 246 18.21 7.05 -0.54
C GLY A 246 17.30 6.61 -1.69
N PRO A 247 16.50 7.53 -2.29
CA PRO A 247 15.63 7.15 -3.38
C PRO A 247 16.44 6.35 -4.40
N PRO A 248 15.91 5.23 -4.92
CA PRO A 248 16.63 4.42 -5.89
C PRO A 248 17.19 5.34 -6.98
N PRO A 249 18.40 5.08 -7.50
CA PRO A 249 18.96 5.91 -8.57
C PRO A 249 17.89 6.05 -9.66
N PRO A 250 17.60 7.27 -10.13
CA PRO A 250 16.53 7.50 -11.07
C PRO A 250 16.72 6.58 -12.27
N THR A 251 15.63 5.97 -12.70
CA THR A 251 15.62 5.13 -13.89
C THR A 251 16.34 5.88 -15.02
N PRO A 252 17.32 5.29 -15.72
CA PRO A 252 18.07 6.01 -16.75
C PRO A 252 17.11 6.65 -17.78
N ASN A 253 17.22 7.97 -17.97
CA ASN A 253 16.33 8.80 -18.81
C ASN A 253 14.93 9.09 -18.24
N VAL A 254 14.69 8.86 -16.96
CA VAL A 254 13.59 9.49 -16.22
C VAL A 254 14.17 10.72 -15.51
N GLY A 255 13.44 11.83 -15.49
CA GLY A 255 13.80 13.00 -14.68
C GLY A 255 13.87 12.67 -13.18
N THR A 256 13.87 13.67 -12.30
CA THR A 256 13.67 13.41 -10.87
C THR A 256 12.30 12.76 -10.68
N GLU A 257 12.25 11.46 -10.39
CA GLU A 257 11.01 10.76 -10.06
C GLU A 257 10.38 11.45 -8.85
N VAL A 258 9.14 11.90 -9.03
CA VAL A 258 8.33 12.44 -7.95
C VAL A 258 7.51 11.27 -7.42
N PHE A 259 7.80 10.86 -6.19
CA PHE A 259 7.00 9.83 -5.53
C PHE A 259 5.62 10.40 -5.18
N PRO A 260 4.55 9.58 -5.20
CA PRO A 260 3.25 10.00 -4.71
C PRO A 260 3.36 10.43 -3.25
N PRO A 261 2.50 11.35 -2.81
CA PRO A 261 2.29 11.58 -1.38
C PRO A 261 1.92 10.26 -0.68
N ALA A 262 2.23 10.19 0.62
CA ALA A 262 1.76 9.08 1.46
C ALA A 262 0.24 8.93 1.37
N GLN A 263 -0.25 7.73 1.64
CA GLN A 263 -1.68 7.47 1.76
C GLN A 263 -2.09 7.38 3.24
N PRO A 264 -3.18 8.06 3.67
CA PRO A 264 -4.00 9.00 2.88
C PRO A 264 -3.23 10.27 2.50
N GLY A 265 -3.64 10.88 1.38
CA GLY A 265 -3.03 12.09 0.82
C GLY A 265 -3.14 13.31 1.74
N PRO A 266 -2.40 14.39 1.44
CA PRO A 266 -2.28 15.56 2.31
C PRO A 266 -3.63 16.28 2.58
N ASN A 267 -4.64 16.12 1.72
CA ASN A 267 -5.98 16.67 1.92
C ASN A 267 -7.03 15.58 2.23
N GLY A 268 -6.58 14.39 2.66
CA GLY A 268 -7.42 13.24 2.99
C GLY A 268 -7.85 12.42 1.78
N GLU A 269 -7.12 12.51 0.65
CA GLU A 269 -7.36 11.65 -0.51
C GLU A 269 -7.11 10.19 -0.13
N GLN A 270 -8.06 9.32 -0.48
CA GLN A 270 -7.95 7.90 -0.16
C GLN A 270 -7.04 7.15 -1.11
N VAL A 271 -6.82 7.70 -2.31
CA VAL A 271 -5.92 7.18 -3.34
C VAL A 271 -4.95 8.29 -3.72
N THR A 272 -3.66 7.97 -3.78
CA THR A 272 -2.58 8.78 -4.34
C THR A 272 -1.81 7.94 -5.36
N ASP A 273 -1.27 8.58 -6.38
CA ASP A 273 -0.63 7.89 -7.49
C ASP A 273 0.59 8.64 -8.05
N PHE A 274 1.46 7.91 -8.73
CA PHE A 274 2.69 8.47 -9.30
C PHE A 274 2.33 9.43 -10.43
N PRO A 275 2.82 10.69 -10.41
CA PRO A 275 2.67 11.52 -11.57
C PRO A 275 3.55 11.02 -12.73
N LEU A 276 3.12 11.35 -13.94
CA LEU A 276 3.80 11.13 -15.21
C LEU A 276 3.96 9.65 -15.57
N ASP A 277 3.03 8.78 -15.20
CA ASP A 277 3.13 7.34 -15.39
C ASP A 277 2.11 6.71 -16.35
N VAL A 278 1.27 7.55 -16.98
CA VAL A 278 0.42 7.17 -18.13
C VAL A 278 1.17 6.26 -19.10
N GLN A 279 0.58 5.11 -19.37
CA GLN A 279 1.09 4.13 -20.31
C GLN A 279 0.48 4.38 -21.69
N SER A 280 1.33 4.41 -22.73
CA SER A 280 0.91 4.33 -24.12
C SER A 280 0.99 2.88 -24.63
N ALA A 281 0.30 2.58 -25.73
CA ALA A 281 0.10 1.24 -26.31
C ALA A 281 1.21 0.18 -26.11
N LEU A 282 2.49 0.53 -26.28
CA LEU A 282 3.64 -0.38 -26.08
C LEU A 282 4.21 -0.34 -24.66
N ILE A 283 3.37 -0.11 -23.63
CA ILE A 283 3.73 0.11 -22.22
C ILE A 283 4.76 1.23 -22.00
N THR A 284 4.97 2.11 -22.99
CA THR A 284 5.89 3.24 -22.87
C THR A 284 5.25 4.30 -21.98
N ARG A 285 5.94 4.63 -20.88
CA ARG A 285 5.58 5.68 -19.94
C ARG A 285 5.64 7.07 -20.60
N VAL A 286 4.59 7.86 -20.45
CA VAL A 286 4.51 9.26 -20.90
C VAL A 286 5.04 10.16 -19.79
N GLN A 287 6.24 10.71 -19.96
CA GLN A 287 6.92 11.50 -18.92
C GLN A 287 6.57 13.01 -18.95
N THR A 288 5.32 13.33 -19.28
CA THR A 288 4.83 14.72 -19.36
C THR A 288 3.42 14.77 -18.82
N ALA A 289 3.05 15.90 -18.19
CA ALA A 289 1.71 16.05 -17.63
C ALA A 289 0.65 15.78 -18.69
N ASP A 290 -0.36 14.99 -18.34
CA ASP A 290 -1.38 14.48 -19.25
C ASP A 290 -2.74 14.49 -18.54
N SER A 291 -3.79 14.69 -19.33
CA SER A 291 -5.18 14.62 -18.89
C SER A 291 -5.63 13.30 -18.31
N LEU A 292 -4.91 12.22 -18.59
CA LEU A 292 -5.21 10.89 -18.10
C LEU A 292 -4.36 10.48 -16.90
N ASP A 293 -3.38 11.29 -16.52
CA ASP A 293 -2.40 10.97 -15.48
C ASP A 293 -2.96 11.36 -14.12
N ILE A 294 -3.46 10.39 -13.37
CA ILE A 294 -4.13 10.55 -12.10
C ILE A 294 -3.07 10.82 -11.03
N GLU A 295 -3.29 11.83 -10.18
CA GLU A 295 -2.44 12.09 -9.01
C GLU A 295 -3.08 11.60 -7.72
N SER A 296 -4.40 11.67 -7.63
CA SER A 296 -5.14 11.31 -6.43
C SER A 296 -6.65 11.20 -6.67
N ILE A 297 -7.33 10.47 -5.79
CA ILE A 297 -8.79 10.41 -5.74
C ILE A 297 -9.26 10.60 -4.30
N LYS A 298 -10.15 11.56 -4.13
CA LYS A 298 -10.86 11.81 -2.88
C LYS A 298 -12.30 11.33 -2.95
N TYR A 299 -12.72 10.57 -1.95
CA TYR A 299 -14.08 10.14 -1.69
C TYR A 299 -14.61 10.90 -0.48
N GLU A 300 -15.81 11.46 -0.64
CA GLU A 300 -16.44 12.28 0.37
C GLU A 300 -17.96 12.15 0.32
N THR A 301 -18.60 12.25 1.47
CA THR A 301 -20.06 12.33 1.54
C THR A 301 -20.51 13.77 1.41
N VAL A 302 -21.44 14.05 0.50
CA VAL A 302 -22.03 15.37 0.30
C VAL A 302 -23.55 15.32 0.36
N GLY A 303 -24.16 16.46 0.68
CA GLY A 303 -25.61 16.55 0.91
C GLY A 303 -26.04 15.95 2.25
N ASN A 304 -27.34 16.03 2.52
CA ASN A 304 -27.98 15.48 3.72
C ASN A 304 -28.93 14.35 3.30
N ALA A 305 -29.25 13.42 4.20
CA ALA A 305 -30.31 12.46 3.95
C ALA A 305 -31.65 13.17 3.63
N PRO A 306 -32.44 12.69 2.65
CA PRO A 306 -32.24 11.49 1.82
C PRO A 306 -31.35 11.69 0.58
N ASP A 307 -30.97 12.94 0.27
CA ASP A 307 -30.16 13.32 -0.91
C ASP A 307 -28.65 13.19 -0.67
N GLN A 308 -28.28 12.30 0.25
CA GLN A 308 -26.89 12.03 0.58
C GLN A 308 -26.24 11.33 -0.61
N ARG A 309 -25.06 11.83 -0.99
CA ARG A 309 -24.33 11.40 -2.18
C ARG A 309 -22.90 11.04 -1.81
N ILE A 310 -22.35 10.05 -2.51
CA ILE A 310 -20.91 9.85 -2.57
C ILE A 310 -20.41 10.74 -3.70
N LYS A 311 -19.49 11.65 -3.36
CA LYS A 311 -18.76 12.47 -4.31
C LYS A 311 -17.34 11.94 -4.42
N THR A 312 -16.89 11.85 -5.65
CA THR A 312 -15.51 11.54 -5.98
C THR A 312 -14.87 12.74 -6.64
N THR A 313 -13.62 13.03 -6.29
CA THR A 313 -12.81 14.08 -6.90
C THR A 313 -11.49 13.46 -7.33
N MET A 314 -11.32 13.23 -8.64
CA MET A 314 -10.07 12.77 -9.23
C MET A 314 -9.26 14.00 -9.63
N LYS A 315 -8.00 14.07 -9.20
CA LYS A 315 -7.03 15.09 -9.63
C LYS A 315 -6.09 14.48 -10.65
N VAL A 316 -5.78 15.21 -11.72
CA VAL A 316 -4.88 14.80 -12.79
C VAL A 316 -3.75 15.81 -12.99
N THR A 317 -2.62 15.40 -13.56
CA THR A 317 -1.45 16.30 -13.72
C THR A 317 -1.69 17.42 -14.72
N ASP A 318 -2.55 17.23 -15.71
CA ASP A 318 -3.08 18.30 -16.56
C ASP A 318 -4.59 18.17 -16.81
N LEU A 319 -5.29 19.29 -16.95
CA LEU A 319 -6.67 19.33 -17.45
C LEU A 319 -6.97 20.69 -18.08
N THR A 320 -5.94 21.36 -18.58
CA THR A 320 -6.07 22.68 -19.22
C THR A 320 -7.04 22.64 -20.39
N ALA A 321 -7.10 21.50 -21.09
CA ALA A 321 -8.16 21.13 -22.01
C ALA A 321 -8.71 19.73 -21.67
N VAL A 322 -10.03 19.55 -21.76
CA VAL A 322 -10.65 18.23 -21.60
C VAL A 322 -10.52 17.49 -22.94
N PRO A 323 -9.85 16.32 -22.99
CA PRO A 323 -9.68 15.58 -24.24
C PRO A 323 -11.01 14.97 -24.71
N GLU A 324 -11.20 14.90 -26.02
CA GLU A 324 -12.31 14.17 -26.66
C GLU A 324 -12.11 12.66 -26.47
N GLY A 325 -13.16 11.85 -26.63
CA GLY A 325 -13.14 10.37 -26.61
C GLY A 325 -12.32 9.78 -25.47
N SER A 326 -12.50 10.22 -24.24
CA SER A 326 -11.75 9.73 -23.08
C SER A 326 -12.68 9.46 -21.91
N TYR A 327 -12.25 8.66 -20.95
CA TYR A 327 -12.99 8.48 -19.70
C TYR A 327 -12.06 8.49 -18.49
N TRP A 328 -12.67 8.82 -17.35
CA TRP A 328 -12.08 8.85 -16.02
C TRP A 328 -13.03 8.13 -15.09
N ARG A 329 -12.64 6.95 -14.66
CA ARG A 329 -13.45 6.03 -13.89
C ARG A 329 -12.85 5.85 -12.51
N VAL A 330 -13.69 5.91 -11.50
CA VAL A 330 -13.36 5.54 -10.12
C VAL A 330 -14.18 4.30 -9.76
N SER A 331 -13.53 3.31 -9.19
CA SER A 331 -14.16 2.05 -8.76
C SER A 331 -14.07 1.91 -7.25
N PHE A 332 -15.04 1.22 -6.68
CA PHE A 332 -15.11 0.92 -5.26
C PHE A 332 -16.08 -0.22 -5.00
N ALA A 333 -15.99 -0.83 -3.82
CA ALA A 333 -16.88 -1.91 -3.37
C ALA A 333 -17.55 -1.55 -2.04
N ALA A 334 -18.88 -1.67 -2.01
CA ALA A 334 -19.62 -1.74 -0.76
C ALA A 334 -19.63 -3.19 -0.25
N ASN A 335 -19.83 -3.40 1.05
CA ASN A 335 -19.98 -4.73 1.65
C ASN A 335 -18.83 -5.70 1.38
N ALA A 336 -17.63 -5.19 1.05
CA ALA A 336 -16.46 -6.03 0.86
C ALA A 336 -16.07 -6.68 2.20
N PRO A 337 -15.82 -8.00 2.25
CA PRO A 337 -15.30 -8.64 3.45
C PRO A 337 -13.90 -8.09 3.77
N HIS A 338 -13.47 -8.23 5.03
CA HIS A 338 -12.16 -7.74 5.49
C HIS A 338 -11.93 -6.23 5.32
N SER A 339 -13.01 -5.43 5.23
CA SER A 339 -12.95 -3.96 5.13
C SER A 339 -12.46 -3.28 6.42
N VAL A 340 -11.17 -3.46 6.71
CA VAL A 340 -10.42 -2.82 7.79
C VAL A 340 -9.14 -2.24 7.21
N LEU A 341 -8.63 -1.16 7.81
CA LEU A 341 -7.33 -0.62 7.44
C LEU A 341 -6.20 -1.51 7.96
N ASN A 342 -5.11 -1.55 7.22
CA ASN A 342 -3.87 -2.11 7.71
C ASN A 342 -3.35 -1.32 8.94
N PRO A 343 -2.42 -1.87 9.74
CA PRO A 343 -1.98 -1.23 10.98
C PRO A 343 -1.36 0.17 10.82
N THR A 344 -0.79 0.49 9.65
CA THR A 344 -0.23 1.82 9.36
C THR A 344 -1.27 2.81 8.82
N GLY A 345 -2.46 2.33 8.43
CA GLY A 345 -3.54 3.15 7.87
C GLY A 345 -3.36 3.52 6.40
N GLU A 346 -2.43 2.88 5.69
CA GLU A 346 -2.01 3.20 4.33
C GLU A 346 -2.87 2.50 3.26
N TYR A 347 -3.47 1.36 3.57
CA TYR A 347 -4.37 0.63 2.66
C TYR A 347 -5.44 -0.17 3.42
N SER A 348 -6.48 -0.62 2.71
CA SER A 348 -7.53 -1.49 3.25
C SER A 348 -7.31 -2.95 2.89
N PHE A 349 -7.61 -3.88 3.79
CA PHE A 349 -7.64 -5.32 3.47
C PHE A 349 -8.95 -5.77 2.79
N GLY A 350 -9.85 -4.83 2.47
CA GLY A 350 -11.15 -5.15 1.88
C GLY A 350 -11.02 -5.86 0.54
N ILE A 351 -11.53 -7.09 0.44
CA ILE A 351 -11.50 -7.87 -0.81
C ILE A 351 -12.62 -7.35 -1.71
N SER A 352 -12.25 -6.45 -2.62
CA SER A 352 -13.21 -5.74 -3.46
C SER A 352 -14.02 -6.66 -4.38
N ASP A 353 -13.44 -7.80 -4.77
CA ASP A 353 -14.07 -8.78 -5.67
C ASP A 353 -15.20 -9.59 -5.02
N ASP A 354 -15.15 -9.74 -3.70
CA ASP A 354 -16.22 -10.37 -2.92
C ASP A 354 -17.27 -9.35 -2.44
N GLY A 355 -17.07 -8.07 -2.77
CA GLY A 355 -17.97 -6.97 -2.46
C GLY A 355 -18.94 -6.62 -3.59
N ASP A 356 -19.88 -5.73 -3.28
CA ASP A 356 -20.79 -5.13 -4.26
C ASP A 356 -20.06 -3.97 -4.98
N GLN A 357 -19.47 -4.26 -6.14
CA GLN A 357 -18.65 -3.28 -6.87
C GLN A 357 -19.48 -2.28 -7.68
N PHE A 358 -19.13 -1.01 -7.52
CA PHE A 358 -19.65 0.13 -8.26
C PHE A 358 -18.54 0.91 -8.94
N TYR A 359 -18.92 1.71 -9.93
CA TYR A 359 -18.04 2.72 -10.49
C TYR A 359 -18.79 4.01 -10.79
N PHE A 360 -18.08 5.14 -10.70
CA PHE A 360 -18.50 6.41 -11.29
C PHE A 360 -17.57 6.74 -12.44
N GLU A 361 -18.10 7.35 -13.49
CA GLU A 361 -17.33 7.65 -14.70
C GLU A 361 -17.72 9.01 -15.26
N ALA A 362 -16.72 9.85 -15.51
CA ALA A 362 -16.83 10.96 -16.44
C ALA A 362 -16.29 10.50 -17.80
N ARG A 363 -16.94 10.90 -18.89
CA ARG A 363 -16.47 10.58 -20.25
C ARG A 363 -16.79 11.67 -21.25
N THR A 364 -15.99 11.71 -22.30
CA THR A 364 -16.18 12.55 -23.48
C THR A 364 -16.42 11.69 -24.72
N THR A 365 -17.32 12.12 -25.61
CA THR A 365 -17.44 11.54 -26.96
C THR A 365 -16.29 12.01 -27.85
N ASP A 366 -16.13 11.42 -29.04
CA ASP A 366 -15.14 11.86 -30.03
C ASP A 366 -15.36 13.32 -30.50
N GLU A 367 -16.54 13.90 -30.24
CA GLU A 367 -16.85 15.32 -30.46
C GLU A 367 -16.71 16.18 -29.18
N GLY A 368 -16.17 15.61 -28.10
CA GLY A 368 -15.92 16.31 -26.84
C GLY A 368 -17.15 16.47 -25.93
N VAL A 369 -18.28 15.81 -26.25
CA VAL A 369 -19.50 15.91 -25.42
C VAL A 369 -19.28 15.19 -24.10
N GLN A 370 -19.40 15.92 -23.00
CA GLN A 370 -19.19 15.42 -21.65
C GLN A 370 -20.45 14.73 -21.10
N SER A 371 -20.28 13.58 -20.44
CA SER A 371 -21.34 12.90 -19.69
C SER A 371 -20.77 12.25 -18.43
N PHE A 372 -21.64 12.03 -17.45
CA PHE A 372 -21.29 11.44 -16.15
C PHE A 372 -22.26 10.31 -15.83
N VAL A 373 -21.74 9.12 -15.55
CA VAL A 373 -22.54 7.92 -15.32
C VAL A 373 -22.06 7.18 -14.09
N TYR A 374 -22.92 6.29 -13.62
CA TYR A 374 -22.58 5.30 -12.60
C TYR A 374 -23.04 3.92 -13.04
N GLY A 375 -22.41 2.91 -12.47
CA GLY A 375 -22.76 1.54 -12.76
C GLY A 375 -22.15 0.55 -11.80
N THR A 376 -22.26 -0.73 -12.15
CA THR A 376 -21.68 -1.84 -11.41
C THR A 376 -20.48 -2.43 -12.14
N ALA A 377 -19.62 -3.09 -11.38
CA ALA A 377 -18.52 -3.89 -11.93
C ALA A 377 -18.60 -5.33 -11.41
N VAL A 378 -18.03 -6.28 -12.15
CA VAL A 378 -17.88 -7.68 -11.73
C VAL A 378 -16.53 -8.19 -12.21
N ARG A 379 -15.75 -8.83 -11.32
CA ARG A 379 -14.57 -9.58 -11.74
C ARG A 379 -15.00 -10.92 -12.35
N ASN A 380 -14.62 -11.11 -13.60
CA ASN A 380 -14.89 -12.32 -14.35
C ASN A 380 -13.92 -13.44 -13.91
N PRO A 381 -14.25 -14.72 -14.16
CA PRO A 381 -13.36 -15.85 -13.83
C PRO A 381 -12.00 -15.84 -14.54
N ASP A 382 -11.82 -15.01 -15.58
CA ASP A 382 -10.53 -14.83 -16.27
C ASP A 382 -9.69 -13.69 -15.68
N GLY A 383 -10.12 -13.10 -14.56
CA GLY A 383 -9.45 -11.97 -13.92
C GLY A 383 -9.79 -10.61 -14.52
N SER A 384 -10.53 -10.51 -15.62
CA SER A 384 -10.95 -9.22 -16.19
C SER A 384 -12.13 -8.59 -15.43
N LEU A 385 -12.32 -7.27 -15.54
CA LEU A 385 -13.46 -6.56 -14.95
C LEU A 385 -14.49 -6.19 -16.04
N SER A 386 -15.72 -6.63 -15.87
CA SER A 386 -16.89 -6.22 -16.67
C SER A 386 -17.55 -5.01 -16.04
N TYR A 387 -17.83 -3.97 -16.81
CA TYR A 387 -18.51 -2.75 -16.34
C TYR A 387 -19.87 -2.61 -17.00
N THR A 388 -20.92 -2.38 -16.20
CA THR A 388 -22.29 -2.20 -16.69
C THR A 388 -22.82 -0.85 -16.22
N ALA A 389 -23.10 0.06 -17.16
CA ALA A 389 -23.73 1.34 -16.85
C ALA A 389 -25.17 1.11 -16.36
N VAL A 390 -25.52 1.75 -15.23
CA VAL A 390 -26.86 1.69 -14.64
C VAL A 390 -27.65 2.95 -15.00
N GLY A 391 -27.00 4.13 -14.97
CA GLY A 391 -27.64 5.38 -15.37
C GLY A 391 -26.73 6.60 -15.17
N ASP A 392 -27.33 7.77 -15.31
CA ASP A 392 -26.61 9.04 -15.18
C ASP A 392 -26.27 9.34 -13.71
N ALA A 393 -25.10 9.93 -13.48
CA ALA A 393 -24.74 10.50 -12.19
C ALA A 393 -25.67 11.66 -11.82
N ASP A 394 -25.74 12.02 -10.53
CA ASP A 394 -26.56 13.15 -10.08
C ASP A 394 -25.90 14.50 -10.40
N ALA A 395 -24.58 14.55 -10.37
CA ALA A 395 -23.79 15.70 -10.80
C ALA A 395 -22.40 15.26 -11.25
N GLY A 396 -21.76 16.10 -12.07
CA GLY A 396 -20.35 15.97 -12.37
C GLY A 396 -19.81 17.22 -13.05
N ALA A 397 -18.49 17.41 -12.98
CA ALA A 397 -17.84 18.58 -13.54
C ALA A 397 -16.37 18.31 -13.88
N PHE A 398 -15.90 18.96 -14.95
CA PHE A 398 -14.48 19.14 -15.24
C PHE A 398 -14.08 20.55 -14.79
N ASN A 399 -13.07 20.66 -13.94
CA ASN A 399 -12.51 21.93 -13.49
C ASN A 399 -11.07 22.06 -13.97
N SER A 400 -10.87 22.81 -15.06
CA SER A 400 -9.55 23.01 -15.66
C SER A 400 -8.58 23.83 -14.80
N ALA A 401 -9.10 24.71 -13.94
CA ALA A 401 -8.27 25.51 -13.03
C ALA A 401 -7.71 24.66 -11.88
N ALA A 402 -8.53 23.79 -11.31
CA ALA A 402 -8.13 22.89 -10.24
C ALA A 402 -7.50 21.57 -10.75
N LYS A 403 -7.63 21.29 -12.06
CA LYS A 403 -7.28 20.02 -12.70
C LYS A 403 -7.98 18.83 -12.06
N THR A 404 -9.27 18.99 -11.77
CA THR A 404 -10.08 17.99 -11.10
C THR A 404 -11.31 17.60 -11.90
N ILE A 405 -11.71 16.35 -11.75
CA ILE A 405 -12.91 15.76 -12.32
C ILE A 405 -13.75 15.24 -11.16
N THR A 406 -14.99 15.70 -11.06
CA THR A 406 -15.90 15.29 -9.98
C THR A 406 -17.09 14.53 -10.52
N THR A 407 -17.51 13.49 -9.80
CA THR A 407 -18.77 12.77 -10.05
C THR A 407 -19.49 12.49 -8.72
N GLU A 408 -20.79 12.73 -8.68
CA GLU A 408 -21.65 12.56 -7.50
C GLU A 408 -22.81 11.61 -7.79
N VAL A 409 -23.03 10.63 -6.91
CA VAL A 409 -24.15 9.69 -7.02
C VAL A 409 -24.79 9.47 -5.65
N SER A 410 -26.11 9.52 -5.62
CA SER A 410 -26.93 9.43 -4.42
C SER A 410 -26.95 8.01 -3.88
N LEU A 411 -26.96 7.91 -2.55
CA LEU A 411 -27.14 6.64 -1.87
C LEU A 411 -28.46 6.00 -2.27
N THR A 412 -29.50 6.78 -2.57
CA THR A 412 -30.77 6.29 -3.12
C THR A 412 -30.56 5.50 -4.42
N LYS A 413 -29.78 6.03 -5.37
CA LYS A 413 -29.46 5.34 -6.64
C LYS A 413 -28.68 4.05 -6.40
N LEU A 414 -27.63 4.10 -5.58
CA LEU A 414 -26.81 2.92 -5.26
C LEU A 414 -27.61 1.85 -4.51
N ASN A 415 -28.40 2.27 -3.52
CA ASN A 415 -29.26 1.38 -2.73
C ASN A 415 -30.42 0.79 -3.54
N THR A 416 -30.85 1.42 -4.63
CA THR A 416 -31.81 0.79 -5.54
C THR A 416 -31.22 -0.45 -6.20
N VAL A 417 -29.94 -0.39 -6.61
CA VAL A 417 -29.22 -1.55 -7.16
C VAL A 417 -29.06 -2.64 -6.10
N LEU A 418 -28.60 -2.27 -4.90
CA LEU A 418 -28.40 -3.22 -3.80
C LEU A 418 -29.69 -3.89 -3.34
N ALA A 419 -30.77 -3.11 -3.18
CA ALA A 419 -32.07 -3.63 -2.78
C ALA A 419 -32.63 -4.62 -3.82
N ALA A 420 -32.49 -4.32 -5.11
CA ALA A 420 -32.93 -5.21 -6.19
C ALA A 420 -32.17 -6.56 -6.18
N ALA A 421 -30.92 -6.55 -5.73
CA ALA A 421 -30.10 -7.75 -5.56
C ALA A 421 -30.20 -8.40 -4.15
N GLY A 422 -31.02 -7.85 -3.24
CA GLY A 422 -31.16 -8.35 -1.87
C GLY A 422 -29.89 -8.18 -1.02
N ARG A 423 -29.05 -7.20 -1.34
CA ARG A 423 -27.76 -6.95 -0.70
C ARG A 423 -27.88 -5.91 0.43
N PRO A 424 -26.98 -5.90 1.42
CA PRO A 424 -26.96 -4.86 2.45
C PRO A 424 -26.84 -3.46 1.84
N LEU A 425 -27.62 -2.51 2.36
CA LEU A 425 -27.66 -1.14 1.84
C LEU A 425 -26.49 -0.31 2.38
N ILE A 426 -26.03 0.65 1.57
CA ILE A 426 -25.10 1.68 1.99
C ILE A 426 -25.84 2.72 2.84
N VAL A 427 -25.39 2.90 4.07
CA VAL A 427 -25.93 3.85 5.04
C VAL A 427 -24.77 4.64 5.66
N THR A 428 -25.09 5.68 6.43
CA THR A 428 -24.07 6.34 7.26
C THR A 428 -23.37 5.32 8.15
N GLY A 429 -22.03 5.32 8.10
CA GLY A 429 -21.16 4.37 8.78
C GLY A 429 -20.74 3.16 7.93
N SER A 430 -21.36 2.94 6.76
CA SER A 430 -20.89 1.91 5.82
C SER A 430 -19.45 2.17 5.39
N VAL A 431 -18.61 1.13 5.43
CA VAL A 431 -17.24 1.17 4.93
C VAL A 431 -17.25 0.76 3.46
N ILE A 432 -16.60 1.59 2.65
CA ILE A 432 -16.36 1.37 1.23
C ILE A 432 -14.85 1.11 1.05
N ALA A 433 -14.51 0.00 0.40
CA ALA A 433 -13.14 -0.41 0.10
C ALA A 433 -12.96 -0.57 -1.43
N GLY A 434 -11.84 -1.14 -1.89
CA GLY A 434 -11.63 -1.32 -3.34
C GLY A 434 -11.40 -0.01 -4.09
N LEU A 435 -10.92 1.04 -3.41
CA LEU A 435 -10.86 2.40 -3.96
C LEU A 435 -9.74 2.50 -4.99
N ARG A 436 -10.07 2.73 -6.26
CA ARG A 436 -9.09 2.78 -7.35
C ARG A 436 -9.59 3.57 -8.55
N GLY A 437 -8.67 4.03 -9.40
CA GLY A 437 -8.93 4.89 -10.54
C GLY A 437 -8.36 4.38 -11.86
N ARG A 438 -9.10 4.61 -12.94
CA ARG A 438 -8.64 4.35 -14.30
C ARG A 438 -9.01 5.51 -15.20
N ALA A 439 -8.05 6.03 -15.96
CA ALA A 439 -8.30 7.00 -17.00
C ALA A 439 -7.75 6.49 -18.34
N ALA A 440 -8.50 6.64 -19.43
CA ALA A 440 -8.04 6.16 -20.73
C ALA A 440 -8.70 6.88 -21.91
N THR A 441 -8.05 6.82 -23.07
CA THR A 441 -8.59 7.33 -24.34
C THR A 441 -9.57 6.36 -25.04
N VAL A 442 -9.71 5.11 -24.60
CA VAL A 442 -10.65 4.14 -25.21
C VAL A 442 -10.99 3.04 -24.19
N ASP A 443 -12.27 2.67 -24.07
CA ASP A 443 -12.66 1.44 -23.37
C ASP A 443 -12.42 0.26 -24.33
N THR A 444 -11.78 -0.79 -23.83
CA THR A 444 -11.18 -1.86 -24.64
C THR A 444 -12.24 -2.65 -25.42
N ASN A 445 -12.24 -2.51 -26.76
CA ASN A 445 -12.59 -3.54 -27.77
C ASN A 445 -12.59 -3.03 -29.24
N LEU A 446 -12.35 -1.73 -29.50
CA LEU A 446 -12.24 -1.18 -30.85
C LEU A 446 -10.86 -0.55 -31.09
N PRO A 447 -10.28 -0.66 -32.31
CA PRO A 447 -9.09 0.08 -32.66
C PRO A 447 -9.39 1.58 -32.53
N PRO A 448 -8.46 2.39 -31.97
CA PRO A 448 -8.65 3.82 -31.88
C PRO A 448 -8.83 4.43 -33.29
N PRO A 449 -9.56 5.55 -33.42
CA PRO A 449 -9.61 6.31 -34.67
C PRO A 449 -8.20 6.56 -35.22
N ALA A 450 -8.05 6.53 -36.55
CA ALA A 450 -6.74 6.61 -37.20
C ALA A 450 -5.92 7.81 -36.70
N GLY A 451 -4.76 7.52 -36.08
CA GLY A 451 -3.84 8.52 -35.54
C GLY A 451 -3.87 8.71 -34.02
N ARG A 452 -4.83 8.10 -33.30
CA ARG A 452 -4.90 8.16 -31.84
C ARG A 452 -4.22 6.94 -31.21
N GLN A 453 -3.20 7.16 -30.38
CA GLN A 453 -2.59 6.07 -29.62
C GLN A 453 -3.42 5.77 -28.37
N ALA A 454 -3.70 4.49 -28.09
CA ALA A 454 -4.33 4.09 -26.85
C ALA A 454 -3.42 4.46 -25.67
N ARG A 455 -3.96 5.27 -24.75
CA ARG A 455 -3.31 5.60 -23.48
C ARG A 455 -4.21 5.19 -22.33
N ARG A 456 -3.60 4.74 -21.25
CA ARG A 456 -4.27 4.36 -20.01
C ARG A 456 -3.39 4.73 -18.83
N ASP A 457 -4.06 5.13 -17.78
CA ASP A 457 -3.51 5.18 -16.44
C ASP A 457 -4.34 4.34 -15.47
N LEU A 458 -3.68 3.77 -14.47
CA LEU A 458 -4.28 2.99 -13.39
C LEU A 458 -3.64 3.38 -12.06
N THR A 459 -4.47 3.85 -11.13
CA THR A 459 -4.01 4.02 -9.75
C THR A 459 -3.95 2.69 -9.05
N ARG A 460 -3.07 2.60 -8.05
CA ARG A 460 -3.12 1.55 -7.04
C ARG A 460 -4.32 1.72 -6.11
N GLY A 461 -4.71 0.62 -5.49
CA GLY A 461 -5.76 0.50 -4.50
C GLY A 461 -5.42 1.32 -3.27
N GLY A 462 -6.37 2.14 -2.85
CA GLY A 462 -6.17 3.07 -1.76
C GLY A 462 -6.53 2.55 -0.38
N THR A 463 -6.69 3.49 0.54
CA THR A 463 -7.31 3.30 1.86
C THR A 463 -8.81 2.92 1.72
N GLN A 464 -9.59 3.13 2.78
CA GLN A 464 -11.04 2.95 2.77
C GLN A 464 -11.77 4.28 3.01
N PHE A 465 -13.03 4.33 2.59
CA PHE A 465 -13.91 5.47 2.79
C PHE A 465 -15.10 5.07 3.67
N VAL A 466 -15.30 5.78 4.77
CA VAL A 466 -16.50 5.60 5.59
C VAL A 466 -17.54 6.61 5.13
N VAL A 467 -18.70 6.14 4.70
CA VAL A 467 -19.82 7.00 4.33
C VAL A 467 -20.24 7.80 5.57
N GLY A 468 -19.93 9.09 5.58
CA GLY A 468 -20.22 9.98 6.70
C GLY A 468 -21.70 10.33 6.79
N GLY A 469 -22.09 10.98 7.89
CA GLY A 469 -23.08 12.04 7.80
C GLY A 469 -22.43 13.26 7.14
N SER A 470 -23.17 14.34 6.90
CA SER A 470 -22.60 15.57 6.36
C SER A 470 -21.40 16.03 7.20
N SER A 471 -20.33 16.52 6.56
CA SER A 471 -19.07 16.82 7.26
C SER A 471 -19.20 18.05 8.18
N ILE A 472 -18.73 17.91 9.42
CA ILE A 472 -18.59 19.02 10.36
C ILE A 472 -17.20 19.61 10.16
N ILE A 473 -17.15 20.77 9.52
CA ILE A 473 -15.89 21.44 9.18
C ILE A 473 -15.46 22.34 10.34
N PRO A 474 -14.25 22.17 10.89
CA PRO A 474 -13.70 23.14 11.84
C PRO A 474 -13.55 24.52 11.18
N LEU A 475 -13.87 25.59 11.90
CA LEU A 475 -13.64 26.96 11.45
C LEU A 475 -12.19 27.38 11.67
N SER A 476 -11.57 26.90 12.75
CA SER A 476 -10.18 27.19 13.07
C SER A 476 -9.61 26.13 14.02
N ALA A 477 -8.30 25.98 13.98
CA ALA A 477 -7.55 25.23 14.98
C ALA A 477 -6.30 26.00 15.40
N VAL A 478 -5.91 25.87 16.67
CA VAL A 478 -4.72 26.50 17.23
C VAL A 478 -3.99 25.56 18.19
N SER A 479 -2.68 25.73 18.32
CA SER A 479 -1.89 25.19 19.42
C SER A 479 -1.69 26.25 20.50
N ARG A 480 -2.19 25.98 21.70
CA ARG A 480 -2.17 26.89 22.85
C ARG A 480 -1.06 26.54 23.84
N LYS A 481 -0.31 27.55 24.28
CA LYS A 481 0.64 27.46 25.41
C LYS A 481 0.45 28.62 26.37
N VAL A 482 0.72 28.38 27.65
CA VAL A 482 0.75 29.41 28.70
C VAL A 482 2.21 29.76 28.98
N HIS A 483 2.53 31.04 28.89
CA HIS A 483 3.87 31.61 28.98
C HIS A 483 4.07 32.27 30.35
N GLY A 484 4.20 31.47 31.41
CA GLY A 484 4.28 31.98 32.79
C GLY A 484 3.16 32.98 33.12
N GLU A 485 3.53 34.14 33.68
CA GLU A 485 2.59 35.23 33.99
C GLU A 485 2.12 36.02 32.75
N ALA A 486 2.76 35.85 31.58
CA ALA A 486 2.36 36.54 30.35
C ALA A 486 1.05 35.99 29.75
N GLY A 487 0.59 34.83 30.22
CA GLY A 487 -0.70 34.24 29.85
C GLY A 487 -0.64 33.32 28.63
N ALA A 488 -1.80 33.03 28.06
CA ALA A 488 -1.96 32.06 26.98
C ALA A 488 -1.79 32.71 25.60
N PHE A 489 -1.06 32.03 24.72
CA PHE A 489 -0.88 32.44 23.33
C PHE A 489 -1.03 31.25 22.36
N ASP A 490 -1.59 31.56 21.20
CA ASP A 490 -2.04 30.58 20.22
C ASP A 490 -1.20 30.66 18.95
N ILE A 491 -0.69 29.51 18.49
CA ILE A 491 -0.16 29.35 17.13
C ILE A 491 -1.28 28.82 16.25
N ASN A 492 -1.57 29.53 15.16
CA ASN A 492 -2.55 29.09 14.18
C ASN A 492 -2.14 27.76 13.53
N LEU A 493 -3.09 26.83 13.42
CA LEU A 493 -2.95 25.56 12.71
C LEU A 493 -3.89 25.60 11.49
N PRO A 494 -3.39 26.00 10.30
CA PRO A 494 -4.18 26.04 9.08
C PRO A 494 -4.83 24.69 8.80
N LEU A 495 -6.11 24.72 8.42
CA LEU A 495 -6.90 23.53 8.05
C LEU A 495 -6.78 23.18 6.56
N VAL A 496 -6.10 24.04 5.78
CA VAL A 496 -5.82 23.89 4.36
C VAL A 496 -4.41 24.41 4.10
N GLY A 497 -3.66 23.70 3.24
CA GLY A 497 -2.28 24.03 2.91
C GLY A 497 -1.28 23.47 3.92
N ASP A 498 -0.12 24.13 4.04
CA ASP A 498 0.94 23.66 4.94
C ASP A 498 0.52 23.67 6.42
N PRO A 499 0.81 22.60 7.18
CA PRO A 499 0.52 22.56 8.61
C PRO A 499 1.21 23.68 9.39
N GLY A 500 0.53 24.19 10.41
CA GLY A 500 1.12 25.13 11.35
C GLY A 500 2.17 24.44 12.22
N ILE A 501 3.25 25.15 12.56
CA ILE A 501 4.38 24.60 13.32
C ILE A 501 4.35 25.13 14.75
N GLU A 502 4.16 24.23 15.71
CA GLU A 502 4.35 24.53 17.13
C GLU A 502 5.85 24.51 17.45
N CYS A 503 6.40 25.71 17.58
CA CYS A 503 7.83 25.94 17.78
C CYS A 503 8.25 26.03 19.25
N ARG A 504 7.29 26.03 20.18
CA ARG A 504 7.55 26.15 21.63
C ARG A 504 7.60 24.78 22.29
N THR A 505 8.25 24.72 23.44
CA THR A 505 8.55 23.47 24.12
C THR A 505 7.30 22.72 24.60
N GLY A 506 7.29 21.40 24.40
CA GLY A 506 6.35 20.46 25.04
C GLY A 506 6.87 19.90 26.37
N GLN A 507 8.00 20.38 26.88
CA GLN A 507 8.63 19.81 28.09
C GLN A 507 7.73 19.94 29.34
N PRO A 508 7.84 18.99 30.30
CA PRO A 508 8.82 17.90 30.34
C PRO A 508 8.43 16.63 29.56
N THR A 509 7.16 16.45 29.22
CA THR A 509 6.63 15.15 28.74
C THR A 509 6.06 15.17 27.32
N GLY A 510 6.30 16.22 26.54
CA GLY A 510 5.72 16.37 25.19
C GLY A 510 4.25 16.78 25.22
N GLU A 511 3.89 17.69 26.12
CA GLU A 511 2.52 18.16 26.31
C GLU A 511 2.18 19.29 25.34
N TYR A 512 1.04 19.20 24.67
CA TYR A 512 0.52 20.24 23.78
C TYR A 512 -1.00 20.34 23.92
N GLN A 513 -1.56 21.53 23.73
CA GLN A 513 -3.00 21.73 23.77
C GLN A 513 -3.46 22.22 22.41
N VAL A 514 -4.29 21.43 21.74
CA VAL A 514 -4.93 21.80 20.48
C VAL A 514 -6.35 22.24 20.76
N ILE A 515 -6.73 23.42 20.28
CA ILE A 515 -8.08 23.97 20.40
C ILE A 515 -8.68 24.07 19.02
N VAL A 516 -9.85 23.48 18.85
CA VAL A 516 -10.57 23.41 17.57
C VAL A 516 -11.93 24.09 17.76
N THR A 517 -12.25 25.03 16.87
CA THR A 517 -13.50 25.80 16.92
C THR A 517 -14.40 25.42 15.76
N PHE A 518 -15.69 25.27 16.02
CA PHE A 518 -16.73 24.92 15.05
C PHE A 518 -17.78 26.02 14.94
N ALA A 519 -18.60 25.96 13.88
CA ALA A 519 -19.70 26.90 13.65
C ALA A 519 -20.87 26.67 14.62
N ASN A 520 -21.16 25.41 14.93
CA ASN A 520 -22.24 24.99 15.82
C ASN A 520 -21.68 24.34 17.09
N SER A 521 -22.53 24.19 18.11
CA SER A 521 -22.19 23.34 19.26
C SER A 521 -21.97 21.91 18.81
N VAL A 522 -20.93 21.27 19.33
CA VAL A 522 -20.55 19.91 18.96
C VAL A 522 -20.42 19.00 20.18
N SER A 523 -20.33 17.69 19.95
CA SER A 523 -19.87 16.68 20.91
C SER A 523 -18.95 15.68 20.21
N VAL A 524 -18.06 15.04 20.97
CA VAL A 524 -17.05 14.10 20.44
C VAL A 524 -17.12 12.75 21.19
N PRO A 525 -18.21 11.98 21.03
CA PRO A 525 -18.43 10.73 21.76
C PRO A 525 -17.36 9.66 21.48
N GLY A 526 -16.71 9.68 20.31
CA GLY A 526 -15.62 8.76 19.97
C GLY A 526 -14.25 9.18 20.51
N GLY A 527 -14.15 10.30 21.23
CA GLY A 527 -12.87 10.84 21.70
C GLY A 527 -11.99 11.33 20.55
N ALA A 528 -10.67 11.32 20.75
CA ALA A 528 -9.72 11.70 19.72
C ALA A 528 -8.56 10.71 19.63
N THR A 529 -8.01 10.56 18.42
CA THR A 529 -6.82 9.76 18.13
C THR A 529 -5.73 10.65 17.56
N LEU A 530 -4.47 10.24 17.76
CA LEU A 530 -3.30 10.97 17.27
C LEU A 530 -2.43 10.03 16.46
N SER A 531 -2.24 10.32 15.18
CA SER A 531 -1.16 9.72 14.39
C SER A 531 0.11 10.52 14.62
N ALA A 532 1.09 9.90 15.28
CA ALA A 532 2.36 10.53 15.67
C ALA A 532 3.52 9.55 15.44
N PRO A 533 4.16 9.57 14.25
CA PRO A 533 5.16 8.57 13.85
C PRO A 533 6.38 8.48 14.79
N LYS A 534 6.72 9.55 15.50
CA LYS A 534 7.83 9.58 16.47
C LYS A 534 7.37 9.47 17.94
N GLY A 535 6.09 9.13 18.16
CA GLY A 535 5.49 9.00 19.48
C GLY A 535 4.65 10.22 19.88
N GLY A 536 3.60 9.94 20.65
CA GLY A 536 2.61 10.89 21.13
C GLY A 536 1.25 10.20 21.33
N SER A 537 0.45 10.73 22.25
CA SER A 537 -0.92 10.25 22.47
C SER A 537 -1.85 11.37 22.92
N VAL A 538 -3.15 11.15 22.74
CA VAL A 538 -4.19 12.00 23.33
C VAL A 538 -4.29 11.68 24.81
N ARG A 539 -4.12 12.68 25.67
CA ARG A 539 -4.31 12.56 27.13
C ARG A 539 -5.78 12.65 27.48
N ASP A 540 -6.45 13.69 26.99
CA ASP A 540 -7.86 13.95 27.27
C ASP A 540 -8.49 14.89 26.22
N VAL A 541 -9.82 14.81 26.11
CA VAL A 541 -10.65 15.65 25.22
C VAL A 541 -11.75 16.27 26.07
N SER A 542 -11.97 17.58 25.91
CA SER A 542 -13.06 18.31 26.53
C SER A 542 -13.79 19.16 25.50
N VAL A 543 -15.10 19.33 25.69
CA VAL A 543 -15.96 20.05 24.73
C VAL A 543 -16.79 21.08 25.49
N ALA A 544 -16.76 22.32 25.01
CA ALA A 544 -17.53 23.43 25.55
C ALA A 544 -18.22 24.20 24.42
N GLY A 545 -19.51 23.91 24.20
CA GLY A 545 -20.27 24.49 23.09
C GLY A 545 -19.66 24.10 21.75
N SER A 546 -19.19 25.08 20.99
CA SER A 546 -18.55 24.88 19.68
C SER A 546 -17.03 24.72 19.73
N VAL A 547 -16.44 24.62 20.93
CA VAL A 547 -14.98 24.53 21.11
C VAL A 547 -14.61 23.16 21.67
N VAL A 548 -13.72 22.46 20.98
CA VAL A 548 -13.09 21.22 21.43
C VAL A 548 -11.66 21.52 21.85
N THR A 549 -11.30 21.14 23.07
CA THR A 549 -9.92 21.22 23.57
C THR A 549 -9.36 19.81 23.72
N VAL A 550 -8.26 19.54 23.05
CA VAL A 550 -7.54 18.26 23.11
C VAL A 550 -6.18 18.48 23.75
N ASN A 551 -5.91 17.76 24.83
CA ASN A 551 -4.60 17.75 25.46
C ASN A 551 -3.82 16.51 24.99
N LEU A 552 -2.61 16.74 24.50
CA LEU A 552 -1.68 15.72 24.04
C LEU A 552 -0.57 15.52 25.07
N THR A 553 0.04 14.33 25.05
CA THR A 553 1.22 13.99 25.86
C THR A 553 2.15 13.07 25.08
N GLY A 554 3.42 12.98 25.49
CA GLY A 554 4.42 12.12 24.86
C GLY A 554 4.80 12.52 23.43
N VAL A 555 4.38 13.69 22.94
CA VAL A 555 4.59 14.08 21.54
C VAL A 555 6.05 14.47 21.32
N ALA A 556 6.76 13.65 20.54
CA ALA A 556 8.16 13.89 20.20
C ALA A 556 8.36 15.06 19.22
N ASN A 557 9.60 15.55 19.13
CA ASN A 557 10.01 16.61 18.20
C ASN A 557 10.20 16.06 16.76
N GLU A 558 10.29 16.96 15.77
CA GLU A 558 10.64 16.65 14.37
C GLU A 558 9.63 15.73 13.68
N GLN A 559 8.34 16.01 13.87
CA GLN A 559 7.27 15.26 13.21
C GLN A 559 6.07 16.16 12.92
N THR A 560 5.30 15.75 11.92
CA THR A 560 3.93 16.24 11.73
C THR A 560 2.99 15.21 12.34
N VAL A 561 2.11 15.66 13.22
CA VAL A 561 1.07 14.82 13.83
C VAL A 561 -0.28 15.12 13.21
N MET A 562 -1.13 14.09 13.13
CA MET A 562 -2.52 14.21 12.67
C MET A 562 -3.46 13.90 13.83
N LEU A 563 -4.14 14.91 14.34
CA LEU A 563 -5.17 14.77 15.36
C LEU A 563 -6.52 14.52 14.69
N THR A 564 -7.21 13.44 15.04
CA THR A 564 -8.53 13.11 14.52
C THR A 564 -9.56 13.10 15.67
N LEU A 565 -10.61 13.91 15.55
CA LEU A 565 -11.78 13.87 16.42
C LEU A 565 -12.76 12.81 15.92
N ASN A 566 -13.04 11.78 16.71
CA ASN A 566 -13.83 10.63 16.30
C ASN A 566 -15.29 10.76 16.73
N GLY A 567 -16.21 10.42 15.82
CA GLY A 567 -17.65 10.50 16.08
C GLY A 567 -18.16 11.91 16.36
N LEU A 568 -17.41 12.95 15.94
CA LEU A 568 -17.79 14.35 16.11
C LEU A 568 -19.20 14.58 15.52
N THR A 569 -20.06 15.24 16.28
CA THR A 569 -21.45 15.52 15.90
C THR A 569 -21.91 16.90 16.38
N ASP A 570 -22.72 17.59 15.57
CA ASP A 570 -23.41 18.84 15.93
C ASP A 570 -24.91 18.63 16.21
N GLY A 571 -25.32 17.36 16.37
CA GLY A 571 -26.71 16.94 16.56
C GLY A 571 -27.49 16.70 15.27
N SER A 572 -27.02 17.21 14.13
CA SER A 572 -27.62 16.95 12.80
C SER A 572 -26.66 16.21 11.87
N ASN A 573 -25.37 16.50 12.02
CA ASN A 573 -24.27 16.02 11.22
C ASN A 573 -23.37 15.12 12.08
N VAL A 574 -22.70 14.14 11.48
CA VAL A 574 -21.76 13.25 12.16
C VAL A 574 -20.62 12.93 11.20
N GLY A 575 -19.39 13.16 11.62
CA GLY A 575 -18.21 12.84 10.82
C GLY A 575 -16.93 13.23 11.55
N PRO A 576 -15.77 12.63 11.20
CA PRO A 576 -14.52 12.98 11.85
C PRO A 576 -14.03 14.36 11.42
N ALA A 577 -13.21 14.99 12.26
CA ALA A 577 -12.45 16.18 11.89
C ALA A 577 -10.96 15.96 12.15
N THR A 578 -10.12 16.25 11.16
CA THR A 578 -8.67 16.03 11.23
C THR A 578 -7.92 17.36 11.21
N ILE A 579 -6.96 17.51 12.12
CA ILE A 579 -6.17 18.72 12.31
C ILE A 579 -4.68 18.36 12.22
N PRO A 580 -3.97 18.81 11.17
CA PRO A 580 -2.53 18.62 11.05
C PRO A 580 -1.77 19.61 11.95
N MET A 581 -0.68 19.17 12.55
CA MET A 581 0.22 20.04 13.33
C MET A 581 1.68 19.60 13.18
N GLY A 582 2.55 20.51 12.75
CA GLY A 582 4.00 20.32 12.82
C GLY A 582 4.50 20.56 14.24
N VAL A 583 5.41 19.72 14.72
CA VAL A 583 6.09 19.89 16.01
C VAL A 583 7.59 19.99 15.75
N LEU A 584 8.12 21.22 15.84
CA LEU A 584 9.53 21.50 15.61
C LEU A 584 10.02 22.62 16.53
N LEU A 585 10.51 22.22 17.71
CA LEU A 585 11.02 23.12 18.74
C LEU A 585 12.14 24.01 18.18
N GLY A 586 11.91 25.32 18.19
CA GLY A 586 12.86 26.35 17.77
C GLY A 586 12.67 26.91 16.36
N ASP A 587 11.77 26.35 15.54
CA ASP A 587 11.44 26.89 14.21
C ASP A 587 10.48 28.09 14.34
N VAL A 588 11.00 29.23 14.77
CA VAL A 588 10.20 30.42 15.11
C VAL A 588 9.71 31.17 13.87
N ASN A 589 10.32 30.91 12.71
CA ASN A 589 9.95 31.51 11.43
C ASN A 589 9.09 30.57 10.54
N ALA A 590 8.81 29.35 10.99
CA ALA A 590 7.99 28.33 10.34
C ALA A 590 8.51 27.91 8.95
N THR A 591 9.83 27.78 8.81
CA THR A 591 10.49 27.35 7.56
C THR A 591 10.65 25.84 7.45
N ARG A 592 10.14 25.08 8.43
CA ARG A 592 10.26 23.62 8.57
C ARG A 592 11.67 23.13 8.88
N SER A 593 12.61 24.03 9.17
CA SER A 593 14.00 23.74 9.53
C SER A 593 14.47 24.71 10.59
N VAL A 594 15.19 24.23 11.60
CA VAL A 594 15.78 25.10 12.62
C VAL A 594 17.20 25.46 12.22
N ASP A 595 17.44 26.74 11.95
CA ASP A 595 18.74 27.23 11.49
C ASP A 595 19.23 28.51 12.20
N GLY A 596 20.27 29.15 11.64
CA GLY A 596 20.85 30.37 12.22
C GLY A 596 19.91 31.59 12.16
N ASN A 597 18.92 31.59 11.26
CA ASN A 597 17.93 32.65 11.17
C ASN A 597 16.95 32.57 12.34
N ASP A 598 16.55 31.37 12.79
CA ASP A 598 15.73 31.20 13.99
C ASP A 598 16.45 31.69 15.24
N VAL A 599 17.71 31.29 15.39
CA VAL A 599 18.57 31.75 16.49
C VAL A 599 18.65 33.27 16.50
N SER A 600 18.92 33.88 15.35
CA SER A 600 19.01 35.34 15.21
C SER A 600 17.67 36.04 15.48
N ALA A 601 16.55 35.42 15.11
CA ALA A 601 15.21 35.95 15.36
C ALA A 601 14.87 35.98 16.86
N VAL A 602 15.20 34.93 17.61
CA VAL A 602 15.04 34.91 19.08
C VAL A 602 15.99 35.91 19.74
N GLN A 603 17.25 35.99 19.29
CA GLN A 603 18.23 36.97 19.77
C GLN A 603 17.79 38.42 19.56
N ALA A 604 17.12 38.72 18.44
CA ALA A 604 16.60 40.06 18.18
C ALA A 604 15.44 40.46 19.10
N LYS A 605 14.85 39.49 19.82
CA LYS A 605 13.66 39.66 20.67
C LYS A 605 13.95 39.49 22.15
N THR A 606 15.20 39.22 22.51
CA THR A 606 15.63 39.09 23.90
C THR A 606 15.33 40.37 24.68
N ARG A 607 14.85 40.22 25.93
CA ARG A 607 14.41 41.30 26.84
C ARG A 607 13.18 42.09 26.37
N GLN A 608 12.54 41.70 25.27
CA GLN A 608 11.21 42.22 24.94
C GLN A 608 10.14 41.51 25.77
N PRO A 609 9.03 42.18 26.11
CA PRO A 609 7.92 41.52 26.77
C PRO A 609 7.33 40.43 25.87
N VAL A 610 6.89 39.34 26.50
CA VAL A 610 6.08 38.31 25.84
C VAL A 610 4.69 38.88 25.58
N GLY A 611 4.26 38.87 24.32
CA GLY A 611 2.98 39.40 23.90
C GLY A 611 2.56 38.84 22.54
N ALA A 612 1.44 39.33 22.00
CA ALA A 612 0.77 38.76 20.82
C ALA A 612 1.65 38.65 19.55
N THR A 613 2.73 39.42 19.45
CA THR A 613 3.66 39.38 18.31
C THR A 613 5.03 38.78 18.64
N THR A 614 5.29 38.47 19.92
CA THR A 614 6.60 38.04 20.40
C THR A 614 6.58 36.69 21.13
N PHE A 615 5.41 36.14 21.44
CA PHE A 615 5.28 34.90 22.22
C PHE A 615 5.99 33.69 21.61
N LYS A 616 6.14 33.62 20.28
CA LYS A 616 6.87 32.53 19.61
C LYS A 616 8.36 32.48 19.96
N PHE A 617 8.93 33.60 20.41
CA PHE A 617 10.35 33.69 20.77
C PHE A 617 10.64 33.31 22.23
N ASP A 618 9.62 33.22 23.07
CA ASP A 618 9.68 32.58 24.39
C ASP A 618 9.43 31.07 24.20
N VAL A 619 10.41 30.41 23.57
CA VAL A 619 10.32 29.00 23.16
C VAL A 619 10.31 28.06 24.36
N ASN A 620 10.86 28.49 25.49
CA ASN A 620 10.88 27.74 26.75
C ASN A 620 9.67 28.02 27.66
N ILE A 621 8.72 28.85 27.19
CA ILE A 621 7.43 29.18 27.82
C ILE A 621 7.50 29.75 29.24
N THR A 622 8.60 30.44 29.57
CA THR A 622 8.82 31.00 30.92
C THR A 622 8.09 32.32 31.16
N GLY A 623 7.61 32.98 30.10
CA GLY A 623 7.07 34.33 30.15
C GLY A 623 8.13 35.43 29.98
N VAL A 624 9.39 35.07 29.74
CA VAL A 624 10.50 36.00 29.52
C VAL A 624 11.32 35.52 28.33
N ILE A 625 11.55 36.39 27.34
CA ILE A 625 12.42 36.08 26.20
C ILE A 625 13.87 36.40 26.59
N ASP A 626 14.69 35.39 26.86
CA ASP A 626 16.06 35.58 27.34
C ASP A 626 17.12 34.67 26.65
N GLY A 627 18.32 34.59 27.23
CA GLY A 627 19.41 33.78 26.69
C GLY A 627 19.13 32.26 26.74
N ASN A 628 18.20 31.81 27.58
CA ASN A 628 17.81 30.40 27.65
C ASN A 628 16.95 30.01 26.45
N ASP A 629 16.12 30.91 25.91
CA ASP A 629 15.40 30.70 24.65
C ASP A 629 16.38 30.57 23.49
N VAL A 630 17.34 31.49 23.40
CA VAL A 630 18.40 31.45 22.40
C VAL A 630 19.17 30.12 22.48
N SER A 631 19.56 29.71 23.69
CA SER A 631 20.28 28.45 23.92
C SER A 631 19.43 27.23 23.54
N THR A 632 18.11 27.28 23.78
CA THR A 632 17.17 26.22 23.38
C THR A 632 17.12 26.07 21.86
N VAL A 633 16.96 27.17 21.12
CA VAL A 633 16.94 27.13 19.64
C VAL A 633 18.29 26.70 19.07
N GLN A 634 19.40 27.19 19.64
CA GLN A 634 20.75 26.77 19.24
C GLN A 634 20.95 25.25 19.37
N GLY A 635 20.48 24.67 20.47
CA GLY A 635 20.51 23.23 20.73
C GLY A 635 19.63 22.40 19.79
N LYS A 636 18.76 23.03 19.00
CA LYS A 636 17.87 22.39 18.02
C LYS A 636 18.24 22.68 16.57
N THR A 637 19.31 23.41 16.31
CA THR A 637 19.78 23.63 14.93
C THR A 637 19.99 22.31 14.18
N ARG A 638 19.68 22.28 12.88
CA ARG A 638 19.71 21.11 11.98
C ARG A 638 18.57 20.10 12.17
N THR A 639 17.65 20.35 13.09
CA THR A 639 16.39 19.61 13.13
C THR A 639 15.44 20.13 12.04
N ARG A 640 14.60 19.25 11.48
CA ARG A 640 13.66 19.60 10.41
C ARG A 640 12.39 18.74 10.48
N LEU A 641 11.29 19.25 9.93
CA LEU A 641 10.12 18.42 9.67
C LEU A 641 10.39 17.49 8.46
N PRO A 642 9.77 16.29 8.42
CA PRO A 642 9.82 15.38 7.28
C PRO A 642 9.36 16.02 5.97
#